data_AF-A0A847DMQ6-F1
#
_entry.id   AF-A0A847DMQ6-F1
#
_cell.length_a   1.000
_cell.length_b   1.000
_cell.length_c   1.000
_cell.angle_alpha   90.00
_cell.angle_beta   90.00
_cell.angle_gamma   90.00
#
_symmetry.space_group_name_H-M   'P 1'
#
loop_
_entity.id
_entity.type
_entity.pdbx_description
1 polymer ?
#
loop_
_entity_poly.entity_id
_entity_poly.type
_entity_poly.pdbx_seq_one_letter_code
_entity_poly.pdbx_strand_id
1 'polypeptide(L)'
;MQPKRLFLILSALLAASFSYAISVPENMDMFPFRVVPPPDNATPAPVVDFSYLNSKPAGKDGFVTVRDGHFVLNNKRFRAWGTNFAFNGCFPSKDNAPRIARHLARLGINVVRLHSMDCCKGTRPSLIDNTCSDTMHIDQNNLDLMDFFVASLKNEGIYVNINLLVNREPRLDDGICTTVPSLSKNVALFDKRLIELQKMYAKQLLTHTNPYTGNRYVDEPAVAFIEVSNENSFFYSWMGEQIQKLPPCYADEFSELWKAWQREYRGILPGNEAPIVAWKKDMEVTPLVTDYMRFLYDTEYAYYKQMRDYLKNDLAVKSLVTGTMAFTFAGAMMQAEIFDFVDIHGYWHHPGNIKNSSGKEYYGFENSPMVWNQEWGPFGWMSCLRVIGKPFTVSEYNTTTGHWYACENIPMGAAFVSSLDWDGLYTFDWNHSPNPDEPTLYGGFDIGSNPVSVAQTAVGAALYRRGDYPVDPVAQLPCAHINTTQVLELAASFSWSNPRAALKKAFADFETSTSRMAGFTAVSQQSSLEAPSEWQKSNLPKLDAPQGRRLFETSRTLAVIGPLNENGTSVTNGNGVSMTVRGQTFAAITITAITREAQTLNTADKWLLVAGGRTMNTGMEWQDGGRGLKTQGKAPVITENIAADIELTGVPPTTRIYPISSDGTTLRDKELPKKRTGNGIKFNTQNAYKTIWFLIEQPK
;
A
#
# COMPACT_ATOMS: atom_id res chain seq x y z
N MET A 1 2.41 -60.77 2.43
CA MET A 1 1.47 -61.22 1.38
C MET A 1 0.07 -61.25 1.96
N GLN A 2 -0.87 -60.52 1.33
CA GLN A 2 -2.35 -60.61 1.49
C GLN A 2 -2.96 -60.22 2.88
N PRO A 3 -4.28 -59.90 3.00
CA PRO A 3 -4.91 -58.65 2.53
C PRO A 3 -6.01 -58.04 3.46
N LYS A 4 -6.36 -56.78 3.19
CA LYS A 4 -7.68 -56.09 3.20
C LYS A 4 -8.86 -56.48 4.15
N ARG A 5 -9.50 -55.39 4.61
CA ARG A 5 -10.86 -55.16 5.20
C ARG A 5 -10.87 -55.27 6.74
N LEU A 6 -11.43 -54.35 7.53
CA LEU A 6 -12.50 -53.37 7.33
C LEU A 6 -12.46 -52.39 8.51
N PHE A 7 -12.39 -51.07 8.30
CA PHE A 7 -13.03 -50.07 9.16
C PHE A 7 -13.19 -48.80 8.33
N LEU A 8 -14.36 -48.72 7.69
CA LEU A 8 -14.92 -47.54 7.05
C LEU A 8 -15.84 -46.88 8.08
N ILE A 9 -15.96 -45.56 7.98
CA ILE A 9 -16.88 -44.62 8.64
C ILE A 9 -16.19 -43.74 9.72
N LEU A 10 -16.39 -42.42 9.55
CA LEU A 10 -15.95 -41.26 10.36
C LEU A 10 -14.64 -40.54 9.99
N SER A 11 -14.59 -39.97 8.78
CA SER A 11 -13.82 -38.73 8.53
C SER A 11 -14.21 -38.00 7.23
N ALA A 12 -15.47 -38.16 6.80
CA ALA A 12 -16.06 -37.39 5.71
C ALA A 12 -17.18 -36.50 6.26
N LEU A 13 -16.81 -35.40 6.92
CA LEU A 13 -17.71 -34.27 7.19
C LEU A 13 -16.86 -33.04 7.58
N LEU A 14 -17.06 -31.96 6.80
CA LEU A 14 -16.65 -30.56 7.03
C LEU A 14 -15.20 -30.15 6.70
N ALA A 15 -14.73 -30.55 5.51
CA ALA A 15 -14.00 -29.64 4.63
C ALA A 15 -14.93 -29.30 3.46
N ALA A 16 -16.03 -28.62 3.75
CA ALA A 16 -16.77 -27.91 2.71
C ALA A 16 -15.94 -26.66 2.39
N SER A 17 -14.95 -26.82 1.52
CA SER A 17 -14.46 -25.71 0.72
C SER A 17 -15.68 -25.15 0.01
N PHE A 18 -16.25 -24.08 0.56
CA PHE A 18 -17.22 -23.25 -0.14
C PHE A 18 -16.49 -22.63 -1.32
N SER A 19 -16.33 -23.40 -2.39
CA SER A 19 -16.10 -22.87 -3.72
C SER A 19 -17.40 -22.21 -4.16
N TYR A 20 -17.71 -21.04 -3.57
CA TYR A 20 -18.49 -20.05 -4.29
C TYR A 20 -17.60 -19.58 -5.44
N ALA A 21 -17.53 -20.38 -6.50
CA ALA A 21 -17.26 -19.83 -7.81
C ALA A 21 -18.46 -18.91 -8.09
N ILE A 22 -18.37 -17.65 -7.65
CA ILE A 22 -19.28 -16.61 -8.11
C ILE A 22 -19.00 -16.53 -9.61
N SER A 23 -19.84 -17.20 -10.40
CA SER A 23 -19.91 -16.96 -11.83
C SER A 23 -20.10 -15.46 -12.02
N VAL A 24 -19.34 -14.86 -12.94
CA VAL A 24 -19.60 -13.47 -13.36
C VAL A 24 -21.04 -13.45 -13.84
N PRO A 25 -21.97 -12.73 -13.18
CA PRO A 25 -23.32 -12.65 -13.69
C PRO A 25 -23.26 -12.05 -15.09
N GLU A 26 -23.81 -12.74 -16.09
CA GLU A 26 -23.84 -12.25 -17.48
C GLU A 26 -24.58 -10.91 -17.62
N ASN A 27 -25.30 -10.47 -16.57
CA ASN A 27 -26.03 -9.22 -16.51
C ASN A 27 -25.79 -8.47 -15.17
N MET A 28 -24.57 -8.00 -14.93
CA MET A 28 -24.34 -7.02 -13.85
C MET A 28 -24.97 -5.67 -14.22
N ASP A 29 -25.73 -5.07 -13.29
CA ASP A 29 -26.26 -3.72 -13.45
C ASP A 29 -25.12 -2.70 -13.26
N MET A 30 -24.57 -2.22 -14.37
CA MET A 30 -23.40 -1.34 -14.41
C MET A 30 -23.79 0.02 -14.99
N PHE A 31 -23.21 1.10 -14.47
CA PHE A 31 -23.41 2.45 -15.02
C PHE A 31 -22.10 3.26 -15.07
N PRO A 32 -21.96 4.19 -16.04
CA PRO A 32 -20.83 5.10 -16.07
C PRO A 32 -20.85 6.04 -14.85
N PHE A 33 -19.77 6.03 -14.08
CA PHE A 33 -19.61 6.93 -12.94
C PHE A 33 -18.13 7.07 -12.57
N ARG A 34 -17.75 8.28 -12.20
CA ARG A 34 -16.41 8.63 -11.72
C ARG A 34 -16.54 9.69 -10.64
N VAL A 35 -15.61 9.68 -9.69
CA VAL A 35 -15.41 10.81 -8.78
C VAL A 35 -14.33 11.68 -9.40
N VAL A 36 -14.62 12.95 -9.65
CA VAL A 36 -13.72 13.87 -10.34
C VAL A 36 -13.36 15.07 -9.45
N PRO A 37 -12.22 15.74 -9.68
CA PRO A 37 -11.94 17.02 -9.05
C PRO A 37 -13.08 18.00 -9.35
N PRO A 38 -13.64 18.68 -8.33
CA PRO A 38 -14.71 19.64 -8.54
C PRO A 38 -14.17 20.87 -9.29
N PRO A 39 -15.04 21.65 -9.93
CA PRO A 39 -14.71 23.03 -10.27
C PRO A 39 -14.33 23.83 -9.01
N ASP A 40 -13.40 24.78 -9.13
CA ASP A 40 -12.90 25.56 -7.98
C ASP A 40 -13.99 26.38 -7.28
N ASN A 41 -15.04 26.76 -8.00
CA ASN A 41 -16.20 27.51 -7.49
C ASN A 41 -17.50 26.68 -7.52
N ALA A 42 -17.40 25.36 -7.35
CA ALA A 42 -18.57 24.48 -7.30
C ALA A 42 -19.59 25.01 -6.28
N THR A 43 -20.80 25.31 -6.76
CA THR A 43 -21.90 25.84 -5.95
C THR A 43 -23.12 24.95 -6.16
N PRO A 44 -23.61 24.23 -5.12
CA PRO A 44 -23.10 24.20 -3.75
C PRO A 44 -21.71 23.55 -3.64
N ALA A 45 -20.98 23.85 -2.57
CA ALA A 45 -19.69 23.22 -2.32
C ALA A 45 -19.85 21.69 -2.18
N PRO A 46 -18.85 20.91 -2.62
CA PRO A 46 -18.86 19.47 -2.45
C PRO A 46 -18.97 19.06 -0.97
N VAL A 47 -19.78 18.04 -0.68
CA VAL A 47 -20.12 17.68 0.72
C VAL A 47 -19.06 16.86 1.43
N VAL A 48 -18.27 16.08 0.68
CA VAL A 48 -17.14 15.31 1.21
C VAL A 48 -15.89 16.18 1.17
N ASP A 49 -15.43 16.62 2.34
CA ASP A 49 -14.22 17.43 2.50
C ASP A 49 -13.49 17.13 3.82
N PHE A 50 -12.40 16.37 3.71
CA PHE A 50 -11.47 16.04 4.78
C PHE A 50 -10.21 16.92 4.78
N SER A 51 -10.16 17.99 3.96
CA SER A 51 -8.97 18.85 3.83
C SER A 51 -8.64 19.61 5.13
N TYR A 52 -9.58 19.69 6.07
CA TYR A 52 -9.36 20.22 7.41
C TYR A 52 -8.38 19.38 8.25
N LEU A 53 -8.12 18.12 7.89
CA LEU A 53 -7.08 17.29 8.50
C LEU A 53 -5.66 17.71 8.09
N ASN A 54 -5.53 18.52 7.05
CA ASN A 54 -4.24 18.99 6.54
C ASN A 54 -3.95 20.40 7.07
N SER A 55 -2.83 20.52 7.77
CA SER A 55 -2.27 21.81 8.16
C SER A 55 -1.63 22.47 6.93
N LYS A 56 -2.22 23.57 6.46
CA LYS A 56 -1.76 24.29 5.26
C LYS A 56 -0.89 25.51 5.60
N PRO A 57 0.18 25.80 4.84
CA PRO A 57 0.82 24.88 3.88
C PRO A 57 1.56 23.74 4.60
N ALA A 58 1.88 22.67 3.88
CA ALA A 58 2.76 21.61 4.38
C ALA A 58 4.13 22.20 4.76
N GLY A 59 4.74 21.67 5.81
CA GLY A 59 6.01 22.14 6.32
C GLY A 59 5.97 23.41 7.18
N LYS A 60 4.80 24.06 7.33
CA LYS A 60 4.67 25.24 8.22
C LYS A 60 5.05 24.96 9.68
N ASP A 61 4.86 23.71 10.09
CA ASP A 61 5.12 23.21 11.44
C ASP A 61 6.53 22.58 11.57
N GLY A 62 7.39 22.77 10.56
CA GLY A 62 8.72 22.17 10.48
C GLY A 62 8.74 20.81 9.77
N PHE A 63 9.86 20.09 9.92
CA PHE A 63 10.05 18.77 9.33
C PHE A 63 9.29 17.71 10.14
N VAL A 64 8.84 16.66 9.46
CA VAL A 64 8.39 15.43 10.14
C VAL A 64 9.59 14.80 10.83
N THR A 65 9.40 14.37 12.08
CA THR A 65 10.44 13.77 12.93
C THR A 65 9.99 12.43 13.48
N VAL A 66 10.90 11.68 14.09
CA VAL A 66 10.59 10.41 14.77
C VAL A 66 10.67 10.62 16.28
N ARG A 67 9.64 10.20 17.01
CA ARG A 67 9.62 10.13 18.48
C ARG A 67 8.86 8.89 18.92
N ASP A 68 9.40 8.14 19.87
CA ASP A 68 8.77 6.95 20.46
C ASP A 68 8.29 5.92 19.41
N GLY A 69 9.09 5.72 18.35
CA GLY A 69 8.77 4.79 17.27
C GLY A 69 7.67 5.25 16.31
N HIS A 70 7.36 6.55 16.29
CA HIS A 70 6.31 7.10 15.47
C HIS A 70 6.71 8.40 14.76
N PHE A 71 6.05 8.68 13.63
CA PHE A 71 6.18 10.00 13.00
C PHE A 71 5.46 11.07 13.83
N VAL A 72 6.11 12.21 13.99
CA VAL A 72 5.62 13.34 14.78
C VAL A 72 5.82 14.65 14.01
N LEU A 73 4.79 15.49 14.05
CA LEU A 73 4.80 16.86 13.55
C LEU A 73 4.11 17.76 14.59
N ASN A 74 4.75 18.87 14.99
CA ASN A 74 4.24 19.76 16.03
C ASN A 74 3.80 19.01 17.31
N ASN A 75 4.65 18.09 17.79
CA ASN A 75 4.41 17.22 18.96
C ASN A 75 3.18 16.29 18.87
N LYS A 76 2.53 16.19 17.71
CA LYS A 76 1.39 15.30 17.46
C LYS A 76 1.76 14.18 16.50
N ARG A 77 1.09 13.03 16.64
CA ARG A 77 1.25 11.89 15.73
C ARG A 77 0.97 12.32 14.29
N PHE A 78 1.89 12.04 13.38
CA PHE A 78 1.73 12.23 11.95
C PHE A 78 1.42 10.88 11.30
N ARG A 79 0.14 10.61 11.02
CA ARG A 79 -0.29 9.42 10.28
C ARG A 79 -0.22 9.71 8.78
N ALA A 80 0.64 9.01 8.04
CA ALA A 80 0.79 9.20 6.59
C ALA A 80 -0.29 8.43 5.83
N TRP A 81 -1.34 9.14 5.41
CA TRP A 81 -2.35 8.65 4.48
C TRP A 81 -1.96 9.11 3.09
N GLY A 82 -1.28 8.20 2.39
CA GLY A 82 -0.58 8.51 1.17
C GLY A 82 -1.21 7.90 -0.07
N THR A 83 -0.71 8.36 -1.21
CA THR A 83 -0.88 7.69 -2.49
C THR A 83 0.36 7.89 -3.33
N ASN A 84 0.54 7.08 -4.35
CA ASN A 84 1.62 7.24 -5.30
C ASN A 84 1.16 8.12 -6.46
N PHE A 85 2.11 8.70 -7.17
CA PHE A 85 1.98 9.12 -8.56
C PHE A 85 3.18 8.53 -9.29
N ALA A 86 2.94 7.62 -10.23
CA ALA A 86 4.02 6.95 -10.95
C ALA A 86 4.21 7.50 -12.38
N PHE A 87 5.45 7.47 -12.86
CA PHE A 87 5.82 7.85 -14.23
C PHE A 87 5.28 9.24 -14.61
N ASN A 88 4.45 9.32 -15.66
CA ASN A 88 3.87 10.55 -16.16
C ASN A 88 3.01 11.27 -15.10
N GLY A 89 2.44 10.54 -14.13
CA GLY A 89 1.69 11.11 -13.02
C GLY A 89 2.51 12.10 -12.19
N CYS A 90 3.84 11.99 -12.16
CA CYS A 90 4.72 12.93 -11.45
C CYS A 90 4.79 14.32 -12.09
N PHE A 91 4.35 14.47 -13.34
CA PHE A 91 4.54 15.66 -14.16
C PHE A 91 3.20 16.21 -14.70
N PRO A 92 2.20 16.50 -13.84
CA PRO A 92 0.95 17.09 -14.31
C PRO A 92 1.21 18.49 -14.87
N SER A 93 0.38 18.92 -15.83
CA SER A 93 0.43 20.31 -16.32
C SER A 93 0.15 21.30 -15.17
N LYS A 94 0.63 22.54 -15.31
CA LYS A 94 0.39 23.60 -14.33
C LYS A 94 -1.10 23.93 -14.12
N ASP A 95 -1.94 23.65 -15.10
CA ASP A 95 -3.39 23.79 -14.95
C ASP A 95 -4.01 22.66 -14.10
N ASN A 96 -3.44 21.45 -14.18
CA ASN A 96 -3.96 20.27 -13.50
C ASN A 96 -3.40 20.09 -12.09
N ALA A 97 -2.15 20.48 -11.84
CA ALA A 97 -1.49 20.29 -10.54
C ALA A 97 -2.30 20.86 -9.34
N PRO A 98 -2.88 22.08 -9.39
CA PRO A 98 -3.67 22.61 -8.28
C PRO A 98 -5.01 21.87 -8.12
N ARG A 99 -5.64 21.47 -9.23
CA ARG A 99 -6.89 20.69 -9.22
C ARG A 99 -6.69 19.33 -8.55
N ILE A 100 -5.60 18.65 -8.89
CA ILE A 100 -5.18 17.39 -8.29
C ILE A 100 -4.94 17.58 -6.79
N ALA A 101 -4.10 18.55 -6.40
CA ALA A 101 -3.77 18.78 -4.99
C ALA A 101 -5.02 19.06 -4.12
N ARG A 102 -5.94 19.91 -4.58
CA ARG A 102 -7.20 20.18 -3.89
C ARG A 102 -8.06 18.93 -3.74
N HIS A 103 -8.13 18.12 -4.80
CA HIS A 103 -8.91 16.89 -4.79
C HIS A 103 -8.37 15.87 -3.78
N LEU A 104 -7.05 15.64 -3.77
CA LEU A 104 -6.39 14.75 -2.81
C LEU A 104 -6.61 15.23 -1.36
N ALA A 105 -6.46 16.53 -1.10
CA ALA A 105 -6.68 17.10 0.23
C ALA A 105 -8.14 16.92 0.69
N ARG A 106 -9.12 17.12 -0.21
CA ARG A 106 -10.55 16.88 0.10
C ARG A 106 -10.84 15.42 0.49
N LEU A 107 -10.04 14.47 0.02
CA LEU A 107 -10.13 13.05 0.37
C LEU A 107 -9.29 12.69 1.61
N GLY A 108 -8.63 13.67 2.22
CA GLY A 108 -7.84 13.51 3.44
C GLY A 108 -6.41 12.99 3.23
N ILE A 109 -5.96 12.88 1.97
CA ILE A 109 -4.57 12.52 1.65
C ILE A 109 -3.65 13.64 2.11
N ASN A 110 -2.55 13.25 2.75
CA ASN A 110 -1.57 14.18 3.29
C ASN A 110 -0.13 13.86 2.92
N VAL A 111 0.10 12.79 2.15
CA VAL A 111 1.40 12.50 1.54
C VAL A 111 1.24 12.03 0.10
N VAL A 112 2.10 12.47 -0.81
CA VAL A 112 2.23 11.93 -2.17
C VAL A 112 3.63 11.38 -2.37
N ARG A 113 3.74 10.12 -2.80
CA ARG A 113 5.01 9.49 -3.20
C ARG A 113 5.20 9.65 -4.70
N LEU A 114 6.23 10.37 -5.09
CA LEU A 114 6.61 10.56 -6.50
C LEU A 114 7.52 9.41 -6.91
N HIS A 115 7.03 8.58 -7.82
CA HIS A 115 7.60 7.27 -8.14
C HIS A 115 7.93 7.17 -9.62
N SER A 116 8.99 6.42 -9.96
CA SER A 116 9.46 6.23 -11.34
C SER A 116 9.75 7.51 -12.12
N MET A 117 10.08 8.61 -11.43
CA MET A 117 10.43 9.88 -12.04
C MET A 117 11.68 9.78 -12.91
N ASP A 118 12.53 8.78 -12.68
CA ASP A 118 13.81 8.52 -13.34
C ASP A 118 13.70 7.53 -14.51
N CYS A 119 12.49 7.16 -14.94
CA CYS A 119 12.28 6.18 -16.00
C CYS A 119 12.75 6.71 -17.36
N CYS A 120 13.73 6.04 -17.98
CA CYS A 120 14.28 6.44 -19.29
C CYS A 120 13.56 5.80 -20.49
N LYS A 121 12.55 4.96 -20.24
CA LYS A 121 12.00 4.06 -21.26
C LYS A 121 10.86 4.70 -22.07
N GLY A 122 11.03 4.70 -23.40
CA GLY A 122 10.03 5.17 -24.35
C GLY A 122 9.95 6.70 -24.41
N THR A 123 8.82 7.23 -24.89
CA THR A 123 8.58 8.69 -25.03
C THR A 123 7.92 9.30 -23.80
N ARG A 124 8.09 8.70 -22.62
CA ARG A 124 7.44 9.14 -21.38
C ARG A 124 8.19 10.34 -20.81
N PRO A 125 7.49 11.31 -20.18
CA PRO A 125 8.14 12.33 -19.35
C PRO A 125 9.00 11.68 -18.26
N SER A 126 10.17 12.27 -18.01
CA SER A 126 11.18 11.78 -17.08
C SER A 126 12.00 12.95 -16.55
N LEU A 127 12.52 12.83 -15.32
CA LEU A 127 13.55 13.72 -14.83
C LEU A 127 14.90 13.46 -15.50
N ILE A 128 15.14 12.30 -16.12
CA ILE A 128 16.35 12.06 -16.91
C ILE A 128 16.17 12.65 -18.32
N ASP A 129 17.12 13.47 -18.76
CA ASP A 129 17.12 14.01 -20.12
C ASP A 129 17.43 12.91 -21.15
N ASN A 130 16.40 12.45 -21.83
CA ASN A 130 16.51 11.41 -22.85
C ASN A 130 17.03 11.92 -24.20
N THR A 131 17.31 13.21 -24.35
CA THR A 131 17.96 13.79 -25.54
C THR A 131 19.49 13.73 -25.48
N CYS A 132 20.05 13.54 -24.28
CA CYS A 132 21.48 13.35 -24.06
C CYS A 132 21.89 11.88 -24.34
N SER A 133 23.17 11.65 -24.66
CA SER A 133 23.68 10.30 -24.89
C SER A 133 23.99 9.52 -23.61
N ASP A 134 24.14 10.22 -22.48
CA ASP A 134 24.24 9.70 -21.12
C ASP A 134 22.95 9.96 -20.31
N THR A 135 22.91 9.58 -19.04
CA THR A 135 21.78 9.81 -18.13
C THR A 135 22.12 10.78 -16.98
N MET A 136 23.18 11.59 -17.13
CA MET A 136 23.72 12.44 -16.06
C MET A 136 23.03 13.81 -15.94
N HIS A 137 22.06 14.10 -16.81
CA HIS A 137 21.40 15.39 -16.93
C HIS A 137 19.92 15.34 -16.54
N ILE A 138 19.47 16.37 -15.79
CA ILE A 138 18.06 16.54 -15.47
C ILE A 138 17.33 17.30 -16.59
N ASP A 139 16.20 16.75 -17.06
CA ASP A 139 15.27 17.44 -17.94
C ASP A 139 14.62 18.63 -17.20
N GLN A 140 14.94 19.84 -17.64
CA GLN A 140 14.50 21.07 -16.97
C GLN A 140 13.00 21.34 -17.11
N ASN A 141 12.36 20.85 -18.19
CA ASN A 141 10.94 21.06 -18.40
C ASN A 141 10.12 20.17 -17.45
N ASN A 142 10.50 18.90 -17.32
CA ASN A 142 9.84 17.98 -16.40
C ASN A 142 10.15 18.33 -14.94
N LEU A 143 11.35 18.85 -14.64
CA LEU A 143 11.67 19.38 -13.32
C LEU A 143 10.74 20.57 -12.95
N ASP A 144 10.54 21.53 -13.85
CA ASP A 144 9.63 22.67 -13.62
C ASP A 144 8.17 22.23 -13.38
N LEU A 145 7.69 21.20 -14.10
CA LEU A 145 6.35 20.63 -13.88
C LEU A 145 6.26 19.93 -12.51
N MET A 146 7.26 19.14 -12.15
CA MET A 146 7.31 18.48 -10.85
C MET A 146 7.38 19.51 -9.72
N ASP A 147 8.21 20.54 -9.87
CA ASP A 147 8.37 21.61 -8.88
C ASP A 147 7.06 22.36 -8.63
N PHE A 148 6.33 22.66 -9.71
CA PHE A 148 5.00 23.27 -9.60
C PHE A 148 3.99 22.34 -8.94
N PHE A 149 4.08 21.04 -9.20
CA PHE A 149 3.22 20.05 -8.53
C PHE A 149 3.53 19.95 -7.04
N VAL A 150 4.80 19.87 -6.64
CA VAL A 150 5.22 19.88 -5.23
C VAL A 150 4.74 21.15 -4.52
N ALA A 151 4.83 22.32 -5.17
CA ALA A 151 4.31 23.57 -4.61
C ALA A 151 2.78 23.55 -4.46
N SER A 152 2.06 22.96 -5.41
CA SER A 152 0.60 22.78 -5.35
C SER A 152 0.18 21.86 -4.21
N LEU A 153 0.88 20.73 -4.03
CA LEU A 153 0.67 19.81 -2.91
C LEU A 153 0.95 20.51 -1.56
N LYS A 154 2.07 21.25 -1.48
CA LYS A 154 2.43 22.04 -0.30
C LYS A 154 1.34 23.03 0.09
N ASN A 155 0.79 23.78 -0.87
CA ASN A 155 -0.30 24.74 -0.60
C ASN A 155 -1.54 24.07 0.01
N GLU A 156 -1.80 22.80 -0.33
CA GLU A 156 -2.92 22.02 0.19
C GLU A 156 -2.59 21.21 1.46
N GLY A 157 -1.41 21.42 2.05
CA GLY A 157 -0.99 20.74 3.28
C GLY A 157 -0.60 19.27 3.08
N ILE A 158 -0.25 18.90 1.84
CA ILE A 158 0.19 17.56 1.44
C ILE A 158 1.72 17.54 1.39
N TYR A 159 2.33 16.60 2.10
CA TYR A 159 3.78 16.36 2.11
C TYR A 159 4.19 15.46 0.94
N VAL A 160 5.48 15.43 0.63
CA VAL A 160 6.02 14.65 -0.49
C VAL A 160 7.04 13.60 -0.02
N ASN A 161 6.98 12.42 -0.62
CA ASN A 161 8.02 11.39 -0.61
C ASN A 161 8.71 11.38 -2.00
N ILE A 162 10.04 11.49 -2.04
CA ILE A 162 10.84 11.52 -3.27
C ILE A 162 11.72 10.26 -3.36
N ASN A 163 11.60 9.53 -4.47
CA ASN A 163 12.45 8.38 -4.78
C ASN A 163 13.71 8.77 -5.58
N LEU A 164 14.86 8.15 -5.27
CA LEU A 164 16.15 8.46 -5.90
C LEU A 164 16.64 7.43 -6.93
N LEU A 165 16.12 6.20 -6.92
CA LEU A 165 16.43 5.17 -7.92
C LEU A 165 15.28 4.17 -8.07
N VAL A 166 14.54 4.24 -9.16
CA VAL A 166 13.39 3.36 -9.43
C VAL A 166 13.56 2.62 -10.76
N ASN A 167 13.58 3.34 -11.89
CA ASN A 167 13.61 2.76 -13.23
C ASN A 167 14.69 3.35 -14.15
N ARG A 168 15.76 3.93 -13.59
CA ARG A 168 16.87 4.46 -14.39
C ARG A 168 17.57 3.35 -15.19
N GLU A 169 17.77 3.60 -16.47
CA GLU A 169 18.54 2.77 -17.40
C GLU A 169 19.79 3.54 -17.88
N PRO A 170 20.95 3.39 -17.22
CA PRO A 170 22.22 3.98 -17.63
C PRO A 170 22.63 3.53 -19.04
N ARG A 171 23.33 4.42 -19.73
CA ARG A 171 23.83 4.29 -21.11
C ARG A 171 25.34 4.12 -21.10
N LEU A 172 25.94 3.63 -22.19
CA LEU A 172 27.39 3.43 -22.26
C LEU A 172 28.19 4.73 -22.02
N ASP A 173 27.67 5.87 -22.47
CA ASP A 173 28.28 7.19 -22.27
C ASP A 173 28.21 7.66 -20.80
N ASP A 174 27.43 6.99 -19.95
CA ASP A 174 27.55 7.15 -18.50
C ASP A 174 28.87 6.56 -17.95
N GLY A 175 29.72 5.94 -18.78
CA GLY A 175 30.99 5.35 -18.36
C GLY A 175 30.85 3.98 -17.69
N ILE A 176 29.73 3.29 -17.93
CA ILE A 176 29.48 1.91 -17.50
C ILE A 176 30.17 0.92 -18.45
N CYS A 177 30.55 -0.26 -17.95
CA CYS A 177 31.27 -1.25 -18.78
C CYS A 177 30.39 -1.93 -19.83
N THR A 178 29.10 -2.07 -19.56
CA THR A 178 28.10 -2.64 -20.48
C THR A 178 26.69 -2.28 -20.00
N THR A 179 25.70 -2.52 -20.86
CA THR A 179 24.28 -2.34 -20.51
C THR A 179 23.91 -3.10 -19.25
N VAL A 180 23.33 -2.40 -18.27
CA VAL A 180 22.96 -2.96 -16.98
C VAL A 180 21.59 -3.64 -17.08
N PRO A 181 21.44 -4.90 -16.62
CA PRO A 181 20.14 -5.54 -16.59
C PRO A 181 19.22 -4.93 -15.52
N SER A 182 17.94 -5.28 -15.57
CA SER A 182 16.99 -5.04 -14.47
C SER A 182 16.93 -3.59 -13.97
N LEU A 183 17.01 -2.59 -14.85
CA LEU A 183 16.86 -1.17 -14.47
C LEU A 183 17.84 -0.72 -13.38
N SER A 184 19.10 -1.16 -13.47
CA SER A 184 20.16 -0.91 -12.48
C SER A 184 19.98 -1.57 -11.12
N LYS A 185 18.86 -2.27 -10.87
CA LYS A 185 18.67 -3.09 -9.67
C LYS A 185 19.75 -4.16 -9.62
N ASN A 186 20.08 -4.63 -8.42
CA ASN A 186 21.21 -5.50 -8.08
C ASN A 186 22.61 -4.91 -8.34
N VAL A 187 22.92 -4.40 -9.53
CA VAL A 187 24.26 -3.88 -9.86
C VAL A 187 24.55 -2.59 -9.10
N ALA A 188 23.55 -1.70 -8.97
CA ALA A 188 23.70 -0.45 -8.23
C ALA A 188 23.98 -0.64 -6.72
N LEU A 189 23.82 -1.85 -6.19
CA LEU A 189 24.14 -2.16 -4.78
C LEU A 189 25.66 -2.32 -4.55
N PHE A 190 26.49 -2.34 -5.59
CA PHE A 190 27.93 -2.51 -5.42
C PHE A 190 28.81 -1.78 -6.46
N ASP A 191 28.33 -1.60 -7.70
CA ASP A 191 29.13 -0.94 -8.73
C ASP A 191 29.36 0.54 -8.40
N LYS A 192 30.64 0.92 -8.35
CA LYS A 192 31.05 2.27 -7.93
C LYS A 192 30.51 3.37 -8.84
N ARG A 193 30.41 3.11 -10.14
CA ARG A 193 29.97 4.10 -11.12
C ARG A 193 28.46 4.32 -11.03
N LEU A 194 27.67 3.27 -10.87
CA LEU A 194 26.22 3.37 -10.67
C LEU A 194 25.88 4.09 -9.36
N ILE A 195 26.64 3.83 -8.29
CA ILE A 195 26.52 4.57 -7.03
C ILE A 195 26.84 6.05 -7.23
N GLU A 196 27.90 6.37 -7.98
CA GLU A 196 28.25 7.75 -8.33
C GLU A 196 27.14 8.45 -9.12
N LEU A 197 26.59 7.80 -10.14
CA LEU A 197 25.48 8.32 -10.95
C LEU A 197 24.23 8.61 -10.10
N GLN A 198 23.92 7.75 -9.12
CA GLN A 198 22.82 7.97 -8.19
C GLN A 198 23.10 9.14 -7.25
N LYS A 199 24.32 9.27 -6.71
CA LYS A 199 24.74 10.43 -5.90
C LYS A 199 24.67 11.74 -6.69
N MET A 200 25.12 11.73 -7.94
CA MET A 200 25.01 12.87 -8.85
C MET A 200 23.56 13.30 -9.05
N TYR A 201 22.68 12.34 -9.35
CA TYR A 201 21.24 12.60 -9.50
C TYR A 201 20.62 13.14 -8.21
N ALA A 202 20.89 12.51 -7.06
CA ALA A 202 20.41 12.98 -5.77
C ALA A 202 20.89 14.39 -5.43
N LYS A 203 22.15 14.74 -5.74
CA LYS A 203 22.68 16.09 -5.55
C LYS A 203 21.97 17.09 -6.45
N GLN A 204 21.87 16.82 -7.75
CA GLN A 204 21.20 17.72 -8.70
C GLN A 204 19.74 17.95 -8.31
N LEU A 205 19.02 16.88 -7.97
CA LEU A 205 17.60 16.97 -7.61
C LEU A 205 17.37 17.55 -6.21
N LEU A 206 18.11 17.15 -5.17
CA LEU A 206 17.76 17.59 -3.81
C LEU A 206 18.30 18.98 -3.47
N THR A 207 19.36 19.44 -4.16
CA THR A 207 20.00 20.73 -3.88
C THR A 207 19.61 21.86 -4.85
N HIS A 208 18.85 21.59 -5.92
CA HIS A 208 18.24 22.67 -6.69
C HIS A 208 17.19 23.39 -5.85
N THR A 209 16.94 24.66 -6.16
CA THR A 209 15.88 25.46 -5.55
C THR A 209 14.61 25.37 -6.38
N ASN A 210 13.53 24.86 -5.79
CA ASN A 210 12.22 24.87 -6.44
C ASN A 210 11.74 26.34 -6.55
N PRO A 211 11.52 26.88 -7.76
CA PRO A 211 11.23 28.30 -7.96
C PRO A 211 9.86 28.73 -7.40
N TYR A 212 8.95 27.79 -7.15
CA TYR A 212 7.60 28.05 -6.64
C TYR A 212 7.52 28.02 -5.12
N THR A 213 8.42 27.32 -4.44
CA THR A 213 8.50 27.33 -2.96
C THR A 213 9.63 28.21 -2.44
N GLY A 214 10.63 28.52 -3.27
CA GLY A 214 11.82 29.28 -2.91
C GLY A 214 12.84 28.49 -2.09
N ASN A 215 12.60 27.20 -1.85
CA ASN A 215 13.47 26.34 -1.04
C ASN A 215 14.19 25.31 -1.91
N ARG A 216 15.38 24.90 -1.47
CA ARG A 216 15.97 23.64 -1.92
C ARG A 216 15.21 22.47 -1.32
N TYR A 217 15.11 21.32 -1.98
CA TYR A 217 14.42 20.17 -1.39
C TYR A 217 15.06 19.66 -0.10
N VAL A 218 16.39 19.80 0.07
CA VAL A 218 17.05 19.54 1.37
C VAL A 218 16.60 20.48 2.50
N ASP A 219 16.08 21.66 2.17
CA ASP A 219 15.60 22.68 3.12
C ASP A 219 14.07 22.81 3.16
N GLU A 220 13.33 22.05 2.35
CA GLU A 220 11.89 22.15 2.22
C GLU A 220 11.18 21.18 3.20
N PRO A 221 10.54 21.68 4.28
CA PRO A 221 9.92 20.79 5.24
C PRO A 221 8.66 20.08 4.70
N ALA A 222 8.12 20.52 3.56
CA ALA A 222 7.07 19.79 2.84
C ALA A 222 7.59 18.49 2.18
N VAL A 223 8.91 18.33 1.97
CA VAL A 223 9.51 17.05 1.60
C VAL A 223 9.72 16.25 2.88
N ALA A 224 8.80 15.36 3.19
CA ALA A 224 8.82 14.60 4.45
C ALA A 224 9.75 13.38 4.39
N PHE A 225 9.81 12.72 3.23
CA PHE A 225 10.47 11.42 3.08
C PHE A 225 11.34 11.37 1.83
N ILE A 226 12.52 10.75 1.95
CA ILE A 226 13.40 10.41 0.84
C ILE A 226 13.63 8.91 0.84
N GLU A 227 13.50 8.27 -0.31
CA GLU A 227 13.74 6.84 -0.50
C GLU A 227 14.95 6.63 -1.41
N VAL A 228 15.95 5.89 -0.92
CA VAL A 228 17.21 5.67 -1.65
C VAL A 228 16.98 4.86 -2.92
N SER A 229 16.28 3.74 -2.85
CA SER A 229 15.98 2.89 -3.99
C SER A 229 14.70 2.10 -3.81
N ASN A 230 13.90 2.02 -4.87
CA ASN A 230 12.71 1.18 -4.88
C ASN A 230 13.08 -0.31 -5.03
N GLU A 231 12.54 -1.17 -4.18
CA GLU A 231 12.54 -2.63 -4.37
C GLU A 231 13.90 -3.24 -4.82
N ASN A 232 14.99 -2.85 -4.16
CA ASN A 232 16.34 -3.29 -4.52
C ASN A 232 17.04 -4.02 -3.37
N SER A 233 17.19 -5.34 -3.50
CA SER A 233 17.93 -6.16 -2.53
C SER A 233 18.61 -7.35 -3.19
N PHE A 234 19.81 -7.70 -2.71
CA PHE A 234 20.49 -8.93 -3.11
C PHE A 234 19.73 -10.17 -2.69
N PHE A 235 18.98 -10.19 -1.58
CA PHE A 235 18.17 -11.36 -1.23
C PHE A 235 17.08 -11.62 -2.28
N TYR A 236 16.47 -10.55 -2.81
CA TYR A 236 15.54 -10.66 -3.93
C TYR A 236 16.24 -11.11 -5.20
N SER A 237 17.29 -10.40 -5.60
CA SER A 237 17.97 -10.66 -6.86
C SER A 237 18.70 -12.00 -6.88
N TRP A 238 19.17 -12.51 -5.75
CA TRP A 238 19.80 -13.82 -5.63
C TRP A 238 18.79 -14.95 -5.78
N MET A 239 17.65 -14.87 -5.08
CA MET A 239 16.56 -15.85 -5.17
C MET A 239 15.86 -15.80 -6.54
N GLY A 240 15.82 -14.63 -7.19
CA GLY A 240 15.32 -14.42 -8.54
C GLY A 240 16.31 -14.79 -9.66
N GLU A 241 17.43 -15.43 -9.31
CA GLU A 241 18.51 -15.82 -10.21
C GLU A 241 19.19 -14.68 -11.01
N GLN A 242 19.04 -13.43 -10.57
CA GLN A 242 19.55 -12.26 -11.29
C GLN A 242 21.05 -12.09 -11.11
N ILE A 243 21.59 -12.40 -9.92
CA ILE A 243 23.04 -12.30 -9.64
C ILE A 243 23.83 -13.29 -10.52
N GLN A 244 23.28 -14.47 -10.78
CA GLN A 244 23.89 -15.50 -11.62
C GLN A 244 23.90 -15.12 -13.11
N LYS A 245 23.15 -14.08 -13.49
CA LYS A 245 23.00 -13.58 -14.86
C LYS A 245 23.68 -12.22 -15.03
N LEU A 246 24.57 -11.83 -14.11
CA LEU A 246 25.35 -10.61 -14.23
C LEU A 246 26.22 -10.65 -15.51
N PRO A 247 26.28 -9.56 -16.28
CA PRO A 247 27.26 -9.42 -17.35
C PRO A 247 28.70 -9.60 -16.84
N PRO A 248 29.64 -10.11 -17.67
CA PRO A 248 30.98 -10.48 -17.22
C PRO A 248 31.72 -9.40 -16.41
N CYS A 249 31.71 -8.14 -16.84
CA CYS A 249 32.42 -7.08 -16.09
C CYS A 249 31.88 -6.87 -14.67
N TYR A 250 30.56 -6.93 -14.47
CA TYR A 250 29.95 -6.82 -13.15
C TYR A 250 30.10 -8.11 -12.33
N ALA A 251 30.08 -9.27 -13.00
CA ALA A 251 30.35 -10.54 -12.34
C ALA A 251 31.77 -10.60 -11.79
N ASP A 252 32.76 -10.10 -12.54
CA ASP A 252 34.16 -10.04 -12.10
C ASP A 252 34.33 -9.10 -10.90
N GLU A 253 33.76 -7.90 -10.92
CA GLU A 253 33.78 -6.99 -9.77
C GLU A 253 33.12 -7.61 -8.53
N PHE A 254 31.95 -8.21 -8.69
CA PHE A 254 31.23 -8.88 -7.61
C PHE A 254 32.05 -10.04 -7.00
N SER A 255 32.75 -10.77 -7.85
CA SER A 255 33.67 -11.85 -7.43
C SER A 255 34.83 -11.33 -6.60
N GLU A 256 35.40 -10.18 -6.97
CA GLU A 256 36.49 -9.56 -6.21
C GLU A 256 36.00 -9.03 -4.86
N LEU A 257 34.78 -8.50 -4.78
CA LEU A 257 34.14 -8.12 -3.52
C LEU A 257 33.96 -9.33 -2.59
N TRP A 258 33.49 -10.46 -3.13
CA TRP A 258 33.36 -11.70 -2.36
C TRP A 258 34.71 -12.17 -1.81
N LYS A 259 35.76 -12.23 -2.65
CA LYS A 259 37.11 -12.60 -2.22
C LYS A 259 37.68 -11.63 -1.18
N ALA A 260 37.41 -10.34 -1.31
CA ALA A 260 37.83 -9.33 -0.34
C ALA A 260 37.12 -9.54 1.01
N TRP A 261 35.81 -9.76 0.99
CA TRP A 261 35.01 -10.05 2.17
C TRP A 261 35.50 -11.32 2.87
N GLN A 262 35.81 -12.41 2.14
CA GLN A 262 36.37 -13.63 2.73
C GLN A 262 37.69 -13.39 3.46
N ARG A 263 38.59 -12.59 2.87
CA ARG A 263 39.88 -12.24 3.51
C ARG A 263 39.68 -11.47 4.80
N GLU A 264 38.77 -10.50 4.80
CA GLU A 264 38.50 -9.64 5.96
C GLU A 264 37.77 -10.40 7.07
N TYR A 265 36.71 -11.13 6.73
CA TYR A 265 35.80 -11.72 7.71
C TYR A 265 36.27 -13.09 8.22
N ARG A 266 36.87 -13.92 7.35
CA ARG A 266 37.36 -15.27 7.74
C ARG A 266 38.85 -15.31 8.05
N GLY A 267 39.63 -14.31 7.62
CA GLY A 267 41.09 -14.37 7.72
C GLY A 267 41.72 -15.47 6.85
N ILE A 268 40.99 -15.97 5.84
CA ILE A 268 41.43 -17.05 4.95
C ILE A 268 41.78 -16.45 3.58
N LEU A 269 42.82 -16.97 2.92
CA LEU A 269 43.10 -16.67 1.51
C LEU A 269 41.99 -17.27 0.63
N PRO A 270 41.47 -16.55 -0.39
CA PRO A 270 40.38 -17.07 -1.20
C PRO A 270 40.75 -18.43 -1.81
N GLY A 271 39.92 -19.45 -1.60
CA GLY A 271 40.06 -20.73 -2.29
C GLY A 271 39.66 -20.62 -3.78
N ASN A 272 39.74 -21.73 -4.51
CA ASN A 272 39.21 -21.86 -5.88
C ASN A 272 37.67 -21.98 -5.90
N GLU A 273 36.95 -21.39 -4.94
CA GLU A 273 35.49 -21.46 -4.90
C GLU A 273 34.88 -20.70 -6.07
N ALA A 274 33.70 -21.16 -6.50
CA ALA A 274 32.98 -20.47 -7.57
C ALA A 274 32.66 -19.03 -7.14
N PRO A 275 32.86 -18.04 -8.02
CA PRO A 275 32.69 -16.63 -7.69
C PRO A 275 31.27 -16.24 -7.26
N ILE A 276 30.27 -17.02 -7.70
CA ILE A 276 28.85 -16.80 -7.42
C ILE A 276 28.27 -18.13 -6.94
N VAL A 277 27.71 -18.13 -5.73
CA VAL A 277 26.95 -19.28 -5.23
C VAL A 277 25.55 -19.22 -5.85
N ALA A 278 25.19 -20.19 -6.70
CA ALA A 278 23.88 -20.24 -7.32
C ALA A 278 22.79 -20.58 -6.29
N TRP A 279 21.70 -19.81 -6.27
CA TRP A 279 20.55 -20.14 -5.45
C TRP A 279 19.87 -21.39 -6.02
N LYS A 280 19.38 -22.26 -5.12
CA LYS A 280 18.52 -23.38 -5.48
C LYS A 280 17.38 -23.45 -4.49
N LYS A 281 16.18 -23.71 -5.01
CA LYS A 281 15.05 -24.10 -4.17
C LYS A 281 15.46 -25.33 -3.35
N ASP A 282 15.28 -25.25 -2.04
CA ASP A 282 15.64 -26.30 -1.06
C ASP A 282 17.15 -26.58 -0.89
N MET A 283 18.02 -25.58 -1.14
CA MET A 283 19.46 -25.73 -0.90
C MET A 283 19.79 -26.01 0.57
N GLU A 284 20.76 -26.90 0.82
CA GLU A 284 21.28 -27.16 2.16
C GLU A 284 22.04 -25.93 2.68
N VAL A 285 21.80 -25.59 3.95
CA VAL A 285 22.46 -24.46 4.62
C VAL A 285 23.85 -24.90 5.10
N THR A 286 24.83 -24.80 4.22
CA THR A 286 26.24 -25.08 4.53
C THR A 286 26.97 -23.82 4.99
N PRO A 287 28.14 -23.92 5.63
CA PRO A 287 28.95 -22.76 6.00
C PRO A 287 29.23 -21.79 4.83
N LEU A 288 29.45 -22.32 3.61
CA LEU A 288 29.62 -21.52 2.40
C LEU A 288 28.37 -20.71 2.08
N VAL A 289 27.18 -21.32 2.19
CA VAL A 289 25.91 -20.64 1.93
C VAL A 289 25.65 -19.56 2.96
N THR A 290 25.92 -19.83 4.24
CA THR A 290 25.81 -18.84 5.32
C THR A 290 26.77 -17.67 5.11
N ASP A 291 28.02 -17.94 4.73
CA ASP A 291 29.00 -16.87 4.44
C ASP A 291 28.59 -16.04 3.24
N TYR A 292 28.10 -16.68 2.17
CA TYR A 292 27.63 -15.97 1.00
C TYR A 292 26.42 -15.08 1.33
N MET A 293 25.45 -15.57 2.11
CA MET A 293 24.33 -14.75 2.58
C MET A 293 24.79 -13.56 3.43
N ARG A 294 25.81 -13.76 4.27
CA ARG A 294 26.38 -12.67 5.06
C ARG A 294 27.10 -11.65 4.18
N PHE A 295 27.85 -12.09 3.19
CA PHE A 295 28.46 -11.19 2.20
C PHE A 295 27.41 -10.37 1.44
N LEU A 296 26.31 -10.99 0.99
CA LEU A 296 25.20 -10.27 0.36
C LEU A 296 24.64 -9.20 1.31
N TYR A 297 24.37 -9.57 2.57
CA TYR A 297 23.88 -8.64 3.59
C TYR A 297 24.85 -7.47 3.83
N ASP A 298 26.13 -7.76 4.09
CA ASP A 298 27.14 -6.75 4.42
C ASP A 298 27.39 -5.80 3.25
N THR A 299 27.36 -6.32 2.00
CA THR A 299 27.51 -5.50 0.79
C THR A 299 26.31 -4.58 0.58
N GLU A 300 25.08 -5.12 0.72
CA GLU A 300 23.85 -4.33 0.66
C GLU A 300 23.81 -3.25 1.76
N TYR A 301 24.15 -3.63 2.99
CA TYR A 301 24.26 -2.73 4.13
C TYR A 301 25.25 -1.60 3.85
N ALA A 302 26.44 -1.92 3.33
CA ALA A 302 27.47 -0.93 3.01
C ALA A 302 26.99 0.09 2.00
N TYR A 303 26.31 -0.33 0.92
CA TYR A 303 25.70 0.56 -0.05
C TYR A 303 24.65 1.49 0.57
N TYR A 304 23.69 0.93 1.30
CA TYR A 304 22.60 1.73 1.88
C TYR A 304 23.11 2.71 2.94
N LYS A 305 24.07 2.28 3.77
CA LYS A 305 24.75 3.16 4.72
C LYS A 305 25.50 4.28 4.00
N GLN A 306 26.24 3.95 2.93
CA GLN A 306 26.96 4.94 2.13
C GLN A 306 26.01 5.98 1.52
N MET A 307 24.88 5.55 0.97
CA MET A 307 23.87 6.45 0.41
C MET A 307 23.19 7.29 1.50
N ARG A 308 22.83 6.69 2.64
CA ARG A 308 22.26 7.42 3.79
C ARG A 308 23.21 8.49 4.31
N ASP A 309 24.49 8.16 4.47
CA ASP A 309 25.50 9.10 4.96
C ASP A 309 25.77 10.22 3.96
N TYR A 310 25.79 9.92 2.66
CA TYR A 310 25.85 10.94 1.62
C TYR A 310 24.66 11.91 1.70
N LEU A 311 23.44 11.40 1.86
CA LEU A 311 22.24 12.23 1.98
C LEU A 311 22.27 13.09 3.26
N LYS A 312 22.53 12.48 4.42
CA LYS A 312 22.45 13.17 5.72
C LYS A 312 23.64 14.07 6.01
N ASN A 313 24.85 13.65 5.66
CA ASN A 313 26.09 14.35 6.05
C ASN A 313 26.60 15.28 4.94
N ASP A 314 26.58 14.83 3.68
CA ASP A 314 27.17 15.60 2.57
C ASP A 314 26.16 16.56 1.94
N LEU A 315 24.91 16.12 1.77
CA LEU A 315 23.82 16.97 1.25
C LEU A 315 23.01 17.67 2.34
N ALA A 316 23.20 17.31 3.61
CA ALA A 316 22.47 17.86 4.76
C ALA A 316 20.93 17.69 4.66
N VAL A 317 20.46 16.55 4.12
CA VAL A 317 19.03 16.22 4.04
C VAL A 317 18.41 16.19 5.44
N LYS A 318 17.39 17.03 5.66
CA LYS A 318 16.64 17.12 6.92
C LYS A 318 15.41 16.19 6.97
N SER A 319 14.86 15.84 5.80
CA SER A 319 13.75 14.88 5.65
C SER A 319 14.10 13.52 6.24
N LEU A 320 13.09 12.73 6.60
CA LEU A 320 13.29 11.35 7.02
C LEU A 320 13.72 10.50 5.82
N VAL A 321 14.65 9.57 6.00
CA VAL A 321 15.22 8.75 4.93
C VAL A 321 14.91 7.29 5.19
N THR A 322 14.47 6.57 4.16
CA THR A 322 14.43 5.11 4.10
C THR A 322 15.25 4.58 2.91
N GLY A 323 15.59 3.29 2.95
CA GLY A 323 16.41 2.61 1.95
C GLY A 323 15.59 2.11 0.77
N THR A 324 14.91 0.98 1.00
CA THR A 324 14.07 0.18 0.09
C THR A 324 13.01 -0.51 0.94
N MET A 325 12.02 -1.20 0.35
CA MET A 325 11.11 -2.06 1.12
C MET A 325 11.82 -3.17 1.90
N ALA A 326 11.21 -3.63 3.00
CA ALA A 326 11.74 -4.65 3.92
C ALA A 326 11.70 -6.05 3.31
N PHE A 327 12.62 -6.33 2.39
CA PHE A 327 12.78 -7.68 1.86
C PHE A 327 13.27 -8.63 2.93
N THR A 328 12.38 -9.54 3.34
CA THR A 328 12.67 -10.53 4.39
C THR A 328 12.98 -9.87 5.75
N PHE A 329 13.35 -10.66 6.76
CA PHE A 329 13.84 -10.14 8.03
C PHE A 329 15.14 -9.34 7.90
N ALA A 330 15.98 -9.67 6.91
CA ALA A 330 17.24 -8.98 6.67
C ALA A 330 17.02 -7.52 6.26
N GLY A 331 16.12 -7.27 5.30
CA GLY A 331 15.76 -5.94 4.87
C GLY A 331 15.06 -5.14 5.97
N ALA A 332 14.20 -5.77 6.78
CA ALA A 332 13.57 -5.11 7.93
C ALA A 332 14.60 -4.65 8.97
N MET A 333 15.55 -5.52 9.33
CA MET A 333 16.60 -5.22 10.29
C MET A 333 17.58 -4.17 9.80
N MET A 334 18.04 -4.30 8.55
CA MET A 334 18.90 -3.28 7.92
C MET A 334 18.21 -1.92 7.90
N GLN A 335 16.92 -1.87 7.55
CA GLN A 335 16.18 -0.63 7.58
C GLN A 335 16.08 -0.03 8.98
N ALA A 336 15.74 -0.85 9.97
CA ALA A 336 15.67 -0.39 11.34
C ALA A 336 17.02 0.12 11.88
N GLU A 337 18.14 -0.46 11.44
CA GLU A 337 19.47 -0.06 11.89
C GLU A 337 19.96 1.25 11.23
N ILE A 338 19.81 1.36 9.91
CA ILE A 338 20.41 2.45 9.12
C ILE A 338 19.49 3.67 8.99
N PHE A 339 18.18 3.41 8.87
CA PHE A 339 17.20 4.40 8.40
C PHE A 339 16.27 4.90 9.51
N ASP A 340 15.56 5.99 9.18
CA ASP A 340 14.68 6.68 10.12
C ASP A 340 13.40 5.88 10.41
N PHE A 341 12.98 5.03 9.47
CA PHE A 341 11.79 4.17 9.57
C PHE A 341 11.93 2.90 8.71
N VAL A 342 11.03 1.94 8.92
CA VAL A 342 10.94 0.71 8.12
C VAL A 342 9.76 0.84 7.17
N ASP A 343 10.01 0.65 5.88
CA ASP A 343 9.00 0.60 4.84
C ASP A 343 8.86 -0.82 4.27
N ILE A 344 7.64 -1.19 3.84
CA ILE A 344 7.35 -2.45 3.15
C ILE A 344 6.33 -2.20 2.02
N HIS A 345 6.34 -3.03 0.98
CA HIS A 345 5.29 -3.06 -0.04
C HIS A 345 4.50 -4.35 0.06
N GLY A 346 3.20 -4.29 -0.17
CA GLY A 346 2.36 -5.49 -0.12
C GLY A 346 1.11 -5.35 -0.94
N TYR A 347 0.79 -6.39 -1.71
CA TYR A 347 -0.38 -6.42 -2.57
C TYR A 347 -1.23 -7.64 -2.21
N TRP A 348 -2.56 -7.51 -2.26
CA TRP A 348 -3.42 -8.66 -2.03
C TRP A 348 -3.29 -9.66 -3.19
N HIS A 349 -3.38 -9.18 -4.43
CA HIS A 349 -3.11 -9.95 -5.66
C HIS A 349 -2.32 -9.11 -6.66
N HIS A 350 -0.99 -9.21 -6.58
CA HIS A 350 -0.08 -8.63 -7.57
C HIS A 350 -0.13 -9.45 -8.88
N PRO A 351 -0.20 -8.83 -10.06
CA PRO A 351 -0.15 -9.56 -11.32
C PRO A 351 1.25 -10.11 -11.58
N GLY A 352 1.32 -11.25 -12.26
CA GLY A 352 2.57 -11.94 -12.56
C GLY A 352 2.37 -13.11 -13.52
N ASN A 353 3.45 -13.80 -13.82
CA ASN A 353 3.38 -15.01 -14.65
C ASN A 353 2.76 -16.16 -13.84
N ILE A 354 1.61 -16.64 -14.29
CA ILE A 354 0.88 -17.76 -13.69
C ILE A 354 0.54 -18.80 -14.76
N LYS A 355 0.22 -20.02 -14.32
CA LYS A 355 -0.16 -21.12 -15.21
C LYS A 355 -1.67 -21.32 -15.19
N ASN A 356 -2.24 -21.51 -16.38
CA ASN A 356 -3.63 -21.93 -16.54
C ASN A 356 -3.78 -23.43 -16.28
N SER A 357 -5.01 -23.95 -16.37
CA SER A 357 -5.33 -25.37 -16.19
C SER A 357 -4.61 -26.32 -17.16
N SER A 358 -4.18 -25.84 -18.33
CA SER A 358 -3.39 -26.62 -19.29
C SER A 358 -1.88 -26.54 -19.05
N GLY A 359 -1.44 -25.86 -17.98
CA GLY A 359 -0.03 -25.64 -17.67
C GLY A 359 0.66 -24.55 -18.51
N LYS A 360 -0.07 -23.86 -19.38
CA LYS A 360 0.44 -22.75 -20.20
C LYS A 360 0.60 -21.51 -19.32
N GLU A 361 1.79 -20.91 -19.38
CA GLU A 361 2.08 -19.67 -18.67
C GLU A 361 1.47 -18.46 -19.38
N TYR A 362 0.95 -17.51 -18.59
CA TYR A 362 0.43 -16.23 -19.05
C TYR A 362 0.52 -15.19 -17.93
N TYR A 363 0.47 -13.91 -18.28
CA TYR A 363 0.45 -12.82 -17.31
C TYR A 363 -0.97 -12.64 -16.74
N GLY A 364 -1.14 -12.85 -15.44
CA GLY A 364 -2.43 -12.88 -14.78
C GLY A 364 -2.33 -12.55 -13.29
N PHE A 365 -3.39 -12.80 -12.54
CA PHE A 365 -3.45 -12.58 -11.10
C PHE A 365 -4.46 -13.53 -10.47
N GLU A 366 -4.35 -13.81 -9.18
CA GLU A 366 -5.42 -14.50 -8.48
C GLU A 366 -6.58 -13.54 -8.19
N ASN A 367 -7.80 -14.07 -8.16
CA ASN A 367 -9.01 -13.25 -8.05
C ASN A 367 -9.91 -13.81 -6.93
N SER A 368 -9.43 -13.66 -5.70
CA SER A 368 -10.14 -14.08 -4.48
C SER A 368 -10.28 -12.92 -3.51
N PRO A 369 -11.34 -12.85 -2.71
CA PRO A 369 -11.53 -11.74 -1.78
C PRO A 369 -10.66 -11.89 -0.52
N MET A 370 -10.10 -10.77 -0.07
CA MET A 370 -9.30 -10.65 1.14
C MET A 370 -10.11 -10.93 2.39
N VAL A 371 -11.41 -10.62 2.41
CA VAL A 371 -12.28 -10.94 3.56
C VAL A 371 -12.36 -12.44 3.87
N TRP A 372 -12.06 -13.34 2.92
CA TRP A 372 -12.06 -14.78 3.17
C TRP A 372 -10.71 -15.33 3.62
N ASN A 373 -9.67 -14.51 3.57
CA ASN A 373 -8.36 -14.92 4.05
C ASN A 373 -8.30 -14.86 5.59
N GLN A 374 -8.06 -16.02 6.21
CA GLN A 374 -7.96 -16.14 7.66
C GLN A 374 -6.61 -15.62 8.20
N GLU A 375 -5.63 -15.43 7.33
CA GLU A 375 -4.30 -14.93 7.68
C GLU A 375 -4.14 -13.43 7.43
N TRP A 376 -5.24 -12.71 7.18
CA TRP A 376 -5.26 -11.25 6.99
C TRP A 376 -4.50 -10.75 5.74
N GLY A 377 -4.21 -11.65 4.80
CA GLY A 377 -3.53 -11.35 3.55
C GLY A 377 -2.20 -10.60 3.75
N PRO A 378 -1.92 -9.54 2.97
CA PRO A 378 -0.66 -8.83 3.09
C PRO A 378 -0.43 -8.24 4.47
N PHE A 379 -1.48 -7.81 5.18
CA PHE A 379 -1.32 -7.24 6.52
C PHE A 379 -0.81 -8.26 7.53
N GLY A 380 -1.22 -9.53 7.41
CA GLY A 380 -0.76 -10.58 8.28
C GLY A 380 0.74 -10.82 8.15
N TRP A 381 1.25 -11.00 6.93
CA TRP A 381 2.67 -11.26 6.73
C TRP A 381 3.52 -10.00 6.87
N MET A 382 3.07 -8.83 6.43
CA MET A 382 3.80 -7.56 6.58
C MET A 382 3.97 -7.18 8.04
N SER A 383 2.98 -7.49 8.89
CA SER A 383 3.10 -7.25 10.33
C SER A 383 4.28 -7.98 10.95
N CYS A 384 4.70 -9.11 10.38
CA CYS A 384 5.87 -9.87 10.80
C CYS A 384 7.19 -9.15 10.47
N LEU A 385 7.18 -7.99 9.83
CA LEU A 385 8.38 -7.24 9.46
C LEU A 385 8.47 -5.89 10.15
N ARG A 386 7.52 -5.57 11.03
CA ARG A 386 7.57 -4.37 11.87
C ARG A 386 8.73 -4.49 12.85
N VAL A 387 9.42 -3.38 13.09
CA VAL A 387 10.46 -3.29 14.14
C VAL A 387 10.00 -2.31 15.22
N ILE A 388 10.05 -2.74 16.47
CA ILE A 388 9.62 -1.96 17.63
C ILE A 388 10.55 -0.77 17.85
N GLY A 389 9.96 0.37 18.21
CA GLY A 389 10.69 1.63 18.35
C GLY A 389 11.04 2.29 17.01
N LYS A 390 10.58 1.73 15.88
CA LYS A 390 10.72 2.31 14.55
C LYS A 390 9.34 2.55 13.93
N PRO A 391 9.11 3.71 13.30
CA PRO A 391 7.91 3.91 12.50
C PRO A 391 7.84 2.85 11.40
N PHE A 392 6.62 2.41 11.09
CA PHE A 392 6.38 1.37 10.09
C PHE A 392 5.40 1.86 9.03
N THR A 393 5.80 1.82 7.77
CA THR A 393 4.99 2.30 6.64
C THR A 393 4.78 1.21 5.62
N VAL A 394 3.65 1.30 4.91
CA VAL A 394 3.42 0.59 3.67
C VAL A 394 3.31 1.59 2.54
N SER A 395 4.43 1.89 1.86
CA SER A 395 4.47 2.91 0.80
C SER A 395 3.91 2.43 -0.55
N GLU A 396 3.59 1.14 -0.66
CA GLU A 396 2.82 0.57 -1.78
C GLU A 396 1.87 -0.53 -1.31
N TYR A 397 0.56 -0.24 -1.40
CA TYR A 397 -0.50 -1.22 -1.15
C TYR A 397 -1.65 -1.09 -2.15
N ASN A 398 -2.02 -2.19 -2.81
CA ASN A 398 -3.24 -2.26 -3.61
C ASN A 398 -3.66 -3.68 -4.00
N THR A 399 -4.74 -3.76 -4.78
CA THR A 399 -5.08 -4.90 -5.62
C THR A 399 -5.16 -4.46 -7.07
N THR A 400 -4.80 -5.34 -8.00
CA THR A 400 -4.70 -5.01 -9.43
C THR A 400 -6.04 -4.65 -10.08
N THR A 401 -5.98 -3.85 -11.15
CA THR A 401 -7.11 -3.50 -12.00
C THR A 401 -7.75 -4.76 -12.61
N GLY A 402 -9.08 -4.79 -12.61
CA GLY A 402 -9.84 -5.96 -13.02
C GLY A 402 -10.09 -6.97 -11.90
N HIS A 403 -9.56 -6.76 -10.69
CA HIS A 403 -9.90 -7.60 -9.54
C HIS A 403 -11.36 -7.42 -9.12
N TRP A 404 -12.11 -8.52 -8.94
CA TRP A 404 -13.56 -8.47 -8.72
C TRP A 404 -13.97 -7.98 -7.34
N TYR A 405 -13.03 -8.00 -6.39
CA TYR A 405 -13.29 -7.66 -4.99
C TYR A 405 -12.56 -6.39 -4.54
N ALA A 406 -12.06 -5.59 -5.49
CA ALA A 406 -11.25 -4.39 -5.21
C ALA A 406 -11.94 -3.36 -4.29
N CYS A 407 -13.27 -3.38 -4.16
CA CYS A 407 -14.00 -2.51 -3.24
C CYS A 407 -13.64 -2.72 -1.76
N GLU A 408 -13.08 -3.88 -1.37
CA GLU A 408 -12.66 -4.15 0.01
C GLU A 408 -11.32 -3.48 0.38
N ASN A 409 -10.51 -3.13 -0.63
CA ASN A 409 -9.08 -2.82 -0.49
C ASN A 409 -8.79 -1.67 0.49
N ILE A 410 -9.31 -0.48 0.20
CA ILE A 410 -9.05 0.72 1.02
C ILE A 410 -9.67 0.65 2.43
N PRO A 411 -10.95 0.30 2.61
CA PRO A 411 -11.52 0.28 3.96
C PRO A 411 -10.88 -0.81 4.84
N MET A 412 -10.53 -1.99 4.27
CA MET A 412 -9.77 -2.99 5.02
C MET A 412 -8.36 -2.49 5.35
N GLY A 413 -7.64 -1.93 4.38
CA GLY A 413 -6.29 -1.42 4.62
C GLY A 413 -6.24 -0.37 5.71
N ALA A 414 -7.14 0.63 5.66
CA ALA A 414 -7.24 1.66 6.69
C ALA A 414 -7.50 1.07 8.08
N ALA A 415 -8.39 0.07 8.21
CA ALA A 415 -8.67 -0.59 9.48
C ALA A 415 -7.45 -1.38 10.01
N PHE A 416 -6.73 -2.11 9.15
CA PHE A 416 -5.52 -2.84 9.58
C PHE A 416 -4.41 -1.91 10.03
N VAL A 417 -4.05 -0.90 9.23
CA VAL A 417 -2.95 -0.01 9.61
C VAL A 417 -3.28 0.84 10.85
N SER A 418 -4.56 1.15 11.07
CA SER A 418 -5.03 1.80 12.31
C SER A 418 -4.91 0.88 13.51
N SER A 419 -5.43 -0.35 13.42
CA SER A 419 -5.41 -1.32 14.52
C SER A 419 -4.00 -1.78 14.87
N LEU A 420 -3.11 -1.82 13.89
CA LEU A 420 -1.70 -2.18 14.07
C LEU A 420 -0.78 -1.02 14.44
N ASP A 421 -1.37 0.17 14.55
CA ASP A 421 -0.68 1.41 14.87
C ASP A 421 0.51 1.75 13.94
N TRP A 422 0.38 1.42 12.66
CA TRP A 422 1.36 1.75 11.63
C TRP A 422 1.35 3.26 11.33
N ASP A 423 2.49 3.76 10.86
CA ASP A 423 2.76 5.18 10.63
C ASP A 423 2.45 5.65 9.21
N GLY A 424 2.20 4.74 8.27
CA GLY A 424 1.68 5.10 6.96
C GLY A 424 1.09 3.96 6.13
N LEU A 425 0.14 4.32 5.28
CA LEU A 425 -0.38 3.49 4.19
C LEU A 425 -0.52 4.35 2.94
N TYR A 426 0.03 3.86 1.84
CA TYR A 426 0.01 4.54 0.54
C TYR A 426 -0.64 3.60 -0.46
N THR A 427 -1.70 4.08 -1.12
CA THR A 427 -2.27 3.34 -2.24
C THR A 427 -1.33 3.42 -3.45
N PHE A 428 -0.94 2.28 -4.01
CA PHE A 428 -0.21 2.23 -5.29
C PHE A 428 -1.19 1.80 -6.37
N ASP A 429 -1.71 2.66 -7.23
CA ASP A 429 -1.27 4.03 -7.51
C ASP A 429 -2.46 4.99 -7.66
N TRP A 430 -2.28 6.31 -7.43
CA TRP A 430 -3.33 7.27 -7.77
C TRP A 430 -3.54 7.29 -9.26
N ASN A 431 -2.49 7.55 -10.03
CA ASN A 431 -2.53 7.61 -11.49
C ASN A 431 -1.13 7.48 -12.10
N HIS A 432 -1.03 6.64 -13.13
CA HIS A 432 0.08 6.66 -14.08
C HIS A 432 -0.10 7.74 -15.17
N SER A 433 -1.29 8.35 -15.26
CA SER A 433 -1.65 9.41 -16.22
C SER A 433 -1.55 10.80 -15.58
N PRO A 434 -1.01 11.83 -16.28
CA PRO A 434 -1.00 13.21 -15.78
C PRO A 434 -2.39 13.88 -15.91
N ASN A 435 -3.36 13.21 -16.54
CA ASN A 435 -4.70 13.73 -16.73
C ASN A 435 -5.59 13.38 -15.52
N PRO A 436 -6.00 14.36 -14.69
CA PRO A 436 -6.93 14.11 -13.59
C PRO A 436 -8.31 13.64 -14.06
N ASP A 437 -8.63 13.91 -15.33
CA ASP A 437 -9.90 13.56 -15.96
C ASP A 437 -9.80 12.26 -16.78
N GLU A 438 -8.79 11.41 -16.53
CA GLU A 438 -8.59 10.11 -17.19
C GLU A 438 -9.85 9.22 -17.17
N PRO A 439 -10.51 8.94 -18.32
CA PRO A 439 -11.79 8.24 -18.34
C PRO A 439 -11.69 6.72 -18.27
N THR A 440 -10.50 6.16 -18.08
CA THR A 440 -10.24 4.72 -17.96
C THR A 440 -9.48 4.36 -16.68
N LEU A 441 -9.55 3.09 -16.28
CA LEU A 441 -8.55 2.47 -15.42
C LEU A 441 -7.29 2.27 -16.28
N TYR A 442 -6.43 3.30 -16.31
CA TYR A 442 -5.33 3.45 -17.26
C TYR A 442 -4.15 2.53 -16.92
N GLY A 443 -3.60 2.65 -15.72
CA GLY A 443 -2.55 1.79 -15.19
C GLY A 443 -3.07 0.50 -14.57
N GLY A 444 -2.18 -0.47 -14.36
CA GLY A 444 -2.51 -1.76 -13.73
C GLY A 444 -3.02 -1.63 -12.29
N PHE A 445 -2.84 -0.49 -11.65
CA PHE A 445 -3.23 -0.25 -10.26
C PHE A 445 -3.88 1.12 -10.00
N ASP A 446 -4.25 1.87 -11.05
CA ASP A 446 -4.75 3.25 -10.88
C ASP A 446 -6.08 3.29 -10.13
N ILE A 447 -6.11 4.04 -9.02
CA ILE A 447 -7.32 4.25 -8.23
C ILE A 447 -8.02 5.58 -8.54
N GLY A 448 -7.33 6.56 -9.13
CA GLY A 448 -7.85 7.92 -9.37
C GLY A 448 -9.07 7.94 -10.29
N SER A 449 -9.19 6.96 -11.18
CA SER A 449 -10.36 6.76 -12.06
C SER A 449 -11.35 5.72 -11.53
N ASN A 450 -11.03 5.04 -10.42
CA ASN A 450 -11.89 4.04 -9.80
C ASN A 450 -12.82 4.72 -8.77
N PRO A 451 -14.11 4.99 -9.09
CA PRO A 451 -14.98 5.74 -8.21
C PRO A 451 -15.13 5.13 -6.81
N VAL A 452 -15.16 3.80 -6.71
CA VAL A 452 -15.29 3.11 -5.42
C VAL A 452 -14.05 3.35 -4.58
N SER A 453 -12.85 3.22 -5.17
CA SER A 453 -11.60 3.47 -4.46
C SER A 453 -11.46 4.95 -4.05
N VAL A 454 -11.79 5.89 -4.92
CA VAL A 454 -11.77 7.33 -4.60
C VAL A 454 -12.74 7.65 -3.45
N ALA A 455 -13.99 7.18 -3.52
CA ALA A 455 -14.97 7.42 -2.46
C ALA A 455 -14.54 6.77 -1.12
N GLN A 456 -14.01 5.55 -1.17
CA GLN A 456 -13.50 4.86 0.01
C GLN A 456 -12.22 5.49 0.57
N THR A 457 -11.46 6.27 -0.21
CA THR A 457 -10.29 7.00 0.30
C THR A 457 -10.68 8.00 1.40
N ALA A 458 -11.84 8.67 1.26
CA ALA A 458 -12.37 9.56 2.29
C ALA A 458 -12.77 8.79 3.57
N VAL A 459 -13.33 7.58 3.43
CA VAL A 459 -13.63 6.68 4.55
C VAL A 459 -12.34 6.21 5.23
N GLY A 460 -11.30 5.89 4.44
CA GLY A 460 -9.97 5.54 4.95
C GLY A 460 -9.33 6.67 5.77
N ALA A 461 -9.47 7.92 5.32
CA ALA A 461 -9.01 9.09 6.09
C ALA A 461 -9.76 9.23 7.43
N ALA A 462 -11.07 8.98 7.46
CA ALA A 462 -11.83 8.92 8.72
C ALA A 462 -11.30 7.82 9.66
N LEU A 463 -11.15 6.58 9.15
CA LEU A 463 -10.68 5.44 9.93
C LEU A 463 -9.28 5.67 10.50
N TYR A 464 -8.34 6.11 9.66
CA TYR A 464 -6.92 6.18 10.00
C TYR A 464 -6.45 7.56 10.44
N ARG A 465 -6.65 8.61 9.64
CA ARG A 465 -6.10 9.96 9.91
C ARG A 465 -6.81 10.65 11.06
N ARG A 466 -8.15 10.59 11.09
CA ARG A 466 -8.94 11.11 12.21
C ARG A 466 -8.88 10.21 13.44
N GLY A 467 -8.41 8.97 13.27
CA GLY A 467 -8.22 8.00 14.35
C GLY A 467 -9.53 7.40 14.85
N ASP A 468 -10.51 7.21 13.98
CA ASP A 468 -11.79 6.62 14.36
C ASP A 468 -11.65 5.13 14.72
N TYR A 469 -10.70 4.42 14.10
CA TYR A 469 -10.47 3.00 14.36
C TYR A 469 -9.44 2.82 15.48
N PRO A 470 -9.77 2.08 16.55
CA PRO A 470 -8.89 1.97 17.71
C PRO A 470 -7.67 1.07 17.43
N VAL A 471 -6.55 1.41 18.08
CA VAL A 471 -5.36 0.55 18.13
C VAL A 471 -5.69 -0.73 18.89
N ASP A 472 -5.31 -1.89 18.36
CA ASP A 472 -5.43 -3.18 19.04
C ASP A 472 -4.33 -3.32 20.09
N PRO A 473 -4.62 -3.86 21.29
CA PRO A 473 -3.61 -4.16 22.29
C PRO A 473 -2.42 -4.97 21.75
N VAL A 474 -2.63 -5.84 20.75
CA VAL A 474 -1.53 -6.59 20.11
C VAL A 474 -0.49 -5.67 19.46
N ALA A 475 -0.90 -4.53 18.92
CA ALA A 475 0.04 -3.61 18.29
C ALA A 475 1.08 -3.06 19.27
N GLN A 476 0.85 -3.18 20.58
CA GLN A 476 1.75 -2.73 21.63
C GLN A 476 2.59 -3.88 22.23
N LEU A 477 2.36 -5.13 21.81
CA LEU A 477 3.08 -6.28 22.36
C LEU A 477 4.47 -6.40 21.72
N PRO A 478 5.53 -6.58 22.54
CA PRO A 478 6.83 -6.98 22.05
C PRO A 478 6.75 -8.33 21.34
N CYS A 479 7.40 -8.48 20.19
CA CYS A 479 7.56 -9.79 19.56
C CYS A 479 9.03 -10.16 19.44
N ALA A 480 9.26 -11.41 19.04
CA ALA A 480 10.51 -12.13 19.21
C ALA A 480 11.76 -11.31 18.86
N HIS A 481 12.84 -11.56 19.58
CA HIS A 481 14.14 -11.01 19.26
C HIS A 481 14.80 -11.90 18.18
N ILE A 482 15.22 -11.30 17.06
CA ILE A 482 16.00 -11.99 16.03
C ILE A 482 17.31 -11.24 15.84
N ASN A 483 18.43 -11.89 16.14
CA ASN A 483 19.76 -11.33 15.85
C ASN A 483 20.18 -11.62 14.40
N THR A 484 21.22 -10.94 13.91
CA THR A 484 21.69 -11.07 12.52
C THR A 484 22.01 -12.51 12.12
N THR A 485 22.60 -13.32 13.01
CA THR A 485 22.89 -14.73 12.73
C THR A 485 21.60 -15.52 12.52
N GLN A 486 20.59 -15.32 13.37
CA GLN A 486 19.28 -15.94 13.25
C GLN A 486 18.53 -15.46 12.00
N VAL A 487 18.67 -14.20 11.61
CA VAL A 487 18.11 -13.67 10.34
C VAL A 487 18.71 -14.41 9.14
N LEU A 488 20.02 -14.64 9.13
CA LEU A 488 20.70 -15.31 8.02
C LEU A 488 20.36 -16.82 7.97
N GLU A 489 20.25 -17.47 9.13
CA GLU A 489 19.74 -18.85 9.23
C GLU A 489 18.28 -18.97 8.76
N LEU A 490 17.44 -17.99 9.10
CA LEU A 490 16.07 -17.88 8.63
C LEU A 490 16.01 -17.64 7.12
N ALA A 491 16.85 -16.76 6.58
CA ALA A 491 16.95 -16.42 5.15
C ALA A 491 17.25 -17.65 4.28
N ALA A 492 18.02 -18.60 4.81
CA ALA A 492 18.33 -19.86 4.15
C ALA A 492 17.13 -20.82 4.03
N SER A 493 16.13 -20.66 4.91
CA SER A 493 14.86 -21.40 4.89
C SER A 493 13.69 -20.58 4.33
N PHE A 494 13.95 -19.34 3.92
CA PHE A 494 12.94 -18.34 3.64
C PHE A 494 12.26 -18.57 2.29
N SER A 495 10.93 -18.58 2.29
CA SER A 495 10.11 -18.43 1.10
C SER A 495 9.48 -17.04 1.13
N TRP A 496 9.63 -16.31 0.02
CA TRP A 496 9.06 -14.99 -0.24
C TRP A 496 7.60 -14.82 0.18
N SER A 497 6.82 -15.89 0.03
CA SER A 497 5.39 -15.87 0.26
C SER A 497 4.96 -16.18 1.70
N ASN A 498 5.90 -16.47 2.62
CA ASN A 498 5.51 -16.91 3.96
C ASN A 498 6.58 -16.64 5.05
N PRO A 499 6.89 -15.37 5.38
CA PRO A 499 7.75 -15.03 6.53
C PRO A 499 7.23 -15.66 7.83
N ARG A 500 5.92 -15.86 7.93
CA ARG A 500 5.26 -16.54 9.05
C ARG A 500 5.68 -18.01 9.18
N ALA A 501 5.80 -18.75 8.08
CA ALA A 501 6.29 -20.13 8.11
C ALA A 501 7.76 -20.22 8.56
N ALA A 502 8.59 -19.26 8.15
CA ALA A 502 9.98 -19.19 8.61
C ALA A 502 10.05 -18.94 10.12
N LEU A 503 9.21 -18.06 10.66
CA LEU A 503 9.09 -17.83 12.11
C LEU A 503 8.60 -19.06 12.87
N LYS A 504 7.57 -19.75 12.36
CA LYS A 504 7.09 -21.02 12.95
C LYS A 504 8.19 -22.06 13.05
N LYS A 505 9.07 -22.13 12.04
CA LYS A 505 10.20 -23.05 12.04
C LYS A 505 11.28 -22.69 13.06
N ALA A 506 11.58 -21.39 13.23
CA ALA A 506 12.60 -20.93 14.17
C ALA A 506 12.11 -20.87 15.63
N PHE A 507 10.81 -20.67 15.85
CA PHE A 507 10.20 -20.51 17.16
C PHE A 507 9.02 -21.48 17.30
N ALA A 508 9.27 -22.64 17.93
CA ALA A 508 8.28 -23.72 18.05
C ALA A 508 6.97 -23.29 18.75
N ASP A 509 7.02 -22.30 19.65
CA ASP A 509 5.86 -21.73 20.34
C ASP A 509 5.15 -20.61 19.56
N PHE A 510 5.57 -20.32 18.32
CA PHE A 510 4.89 -19.33 17.48
C PHE A 510 3.45 -19.78 17.09
N GLU A 511 3.12 -21.08 17.23
CA GLU A 511 1.79 -21.62 16.93
C GLU A 511 0.84 -21.79 18.13
N THR A 512 1.33 -21.80 19.38
CA THR A 512 0.52 -22.26 20.53
C THR A 512 -0.37 -21.19 21.17
N SER A 513 -0.36 -19.95 20.67
CA SER A 513 -1.42 -18.98 20.94
C SER A 513 -2.03 -18.51 19.63
N THR A 514 -3.35 -18.45 19.59
CA THR A 514 -4.18 -18.06 18.43
C THR A 514 -4.04 -16.57 18.06
N SER A 515 -2.84 -15.99 18.16
CA SER A 515 -2.67 -14.55 18.22
C SER A 515 -1.22 -14.05 18.11
N ARG A 516 -0.83 -12.94 17.48
CA ARG A 516 -1.36 -11.97 16.51
C ARG A 516 -0.10 -11.17 16.09
N MET A 517 0.02 -10.84 14.81
CA MET A 517 0.87 -9.80 14.18
C MET A 517 2.15 -9.34 14.92
N ALA A 518 3.26 -10.00 14.62
CA ALA A 518 4.48 -9.92 15.40
C ALA A 518 5.46 -8.81 14.93
N GLY A 519 5.65 -7.73 15.69
CA GLY A 519 6.76 -6.77 15.48
C GLY A 519 8.03 -7.13 16.28
N PHE A 520 9.20 -7.12 15.65
CA PHE A 520 10.50 -7.57 16.21
C PHE A 520 11.26 -6.44 16.93
N THR A 521 12.09 -6.75 17.93
CA THR A 521 12.95 -5.76 18.60
C THR A 521 14.41 -5.86 18.14
N ALA A 522 15.06 -4.73 17.87
CA ALA A 522 16.47 -4.67 17.44
C ALA A 522 17.49 -4.52 18.59
N VAL A 523 17.13 -4.69 19.87
CA VAL A 523 18.04 -4.43 21.01
C VAL A 523 17.97 -5.51 22.11
N SER A 524 19.14 -5.83 22.65
CA SER A 524 19.57 -6.95 23.53
C SER A 524 18.81 -7.31 24.82
N GLN A 525 17.58 -6.88 25.06
CA GLN A 525 16.85 -7.32 26.26
C GLN A 525 15.99 -8.56 25.99
N GLN A 526 16.51 -9.72 26.39
CA GLN A 526 15.74 -10.94 26.61
C GLN A 526 14.62 -10.64 27.62
N SER A 527 13.38 -10.57 27.16
CA SER A 527 12.23 -10.81 28.02
C SER A 527 11.27 -11.75 27.31
N SER A 528 11.27 -13.00 27.74
CA SER A 528 10.16 -13.92 27.50
C SER A 528 8.93 -13.33 28.19
N LEU A 529 7.99 -12.77 27.44
CA LEU A 529 6.71 -12.34 27.98
C LEU A 529 5.68 -13.43 27.69
N GLU A 530 5.14 -14.01 28.77
CA GLU A 530 3.96 -14.87 28.68
C GLU A 530 2.80 -14.09 28.07
N ALA A 531 2.03 -14.77 27.22
CA ALA A 531 0.87 -14.22 26.54
C ALA A 531 -0.17 -13.75 27.59
N PRO A 532 -0.51 -12.45 27.69
CA PRO A 532 -1.43 -11.96 28.73
C PRO A 532 -2.81 -12.62 28.60
N SER A 533 -3.52 -12.88 29.68
CA SER A 533 -4.88 -13.47 29.63
C SER A 533 -5.94 -12.62 28.86
N GLU A 534 -5.58 -11.43 28.38
CA GLU A 534 -6.43 -10.41 27.77
C GLU A 534 -6.68 -10.55 26.25
N TRP A 535 -6.18 -11.61 25.59
CA TRP A 535 -6.36 -11.81 24.13
C TRP A 535 -7.83 -11.85 23.65
N GLN A 536 -8.83 -11.86 24.53
CA GLN A 536 -10.25 -11.81 24.18
C GLN A 536 -10.73 -10.42 23.68
N LYS A 537 -9.98 -9.33 23.89
CA LYS A 537 -10.38 -7.96 23.46
C LYS A 537 -9.58 -7.47 22.25
N SER A 538 -9.76 -8.09 21.08
CA SER A 538 -9.21 -7.56 19.83
C SER A 538 -10.02 -6.39 19.31
N ASN A 539 -9.31 -5.38 18.82
CA ASN A 539 -9.84 -4.35 17.94
C ASN A 539 -9.60 -4.65 16.45
N LEU A 540 -8.98 -5.78 16.08
CA LEU A 540 -8.86 -6.17 14.66
C LEU A 540 -10.23 -6.30 13.98
N PRO A 541 -10.30 -6.07 12.65
CA PRO A 541 -11.47 -6.34 11.83
C PRO A 541 -12.21 -7.64 12.18
N LYS A 542 -13.44 -7.53 12.71
CA LYS A 542 -14.22 -8.70 13.11
C LYS A 542 -14.62 -9.52 11.89
N LEU A 543 -14.32 -10.82 11.91
CA LEU A 543 -14.81 -11.79 10.93
C LEU A 543 -16.18 -12.31 11.38
N ASP A 544 -17.20 -12.09 10.55
CA ASP A 544 -18.46 -12.83 10.63
C ASP A 544 -18.26 -14.18 9.93
N ALA A 545 -17.67 -15.13 10.64
CA ALA A 545 -17.23 -16.42 10.11
C ALA A 545 -18.33 -17.22 9.38
N PRO A 546 -19.58 -17.27 9.89
CA PRO A 546 -20.67 -17.95 9.18
C PRO A 546 -21.00 -17.37 7.79
N GLN A 547 -20.68 -16.09 7.55
CA GLN A 547 -21.10 -15.39 6.32
C GLN A 547 -19.94 -14.87 5.47
N GLY A 548 -18.69 -15.03 5.93
CA GLY A 548 -17.48 -14.64 5.21
C GLY A 548 -17.35 -13.13 5.00
N ARG A 549 -17.72 -12.32 6.02
CA ARG A 549 -17.72 -10.84 5.96
C ARG A 549 -16.76 -10.23 6.98
N ARG A 550 -16.35 -8.98 6.75
CA ARG A 550 -15.67 -8.13 7.74
C ARG A 550 -16.60 -7.00 8.20
N LEU A 551 -16.66 -6.80 9.50
CA LEU A 551 -17.49 -5.79 10.15
C LEU A 551 -16.62 -4.80 10.90
N PHE A 552 -16.85 -3.51 10.68
CA PHE A 552 -16.20 -2.44 11.44
C PHE A 552 -17.24 -1.71 12.26
N GLU A 553 -16.99 -1.63 13.56
CA GLU A 553 -17.81 -0.88 14.51
C GLU A 553 -16.93 0.13 15.24
N THR A 554 -17.14 1.40 14.96
CA THR A 554 -16.54 2.50 15.73
C THR A 554 -17.66 3.48 16.10
N SER A 555 -17.39 4.42 17.01
CA SER A 555 -18.38 5.44 17.37
C SER A 555 -18.78 6.34 16.18
N ARG A 556 -17.95 6.41 15.13
CA ARG A 556 -18.09 7.33 13.99
C ARG A 556 -18.24 6.66 12.62
N THR A 557 -17.88 5.39 12.51
CA THR A 557 -17.82 4.65 11.26
C THR A 557 -18.34 3.23 11.44
N LEU A 558 -19.24 2.81 10.55
CA LEU A 558 -19.79 1.45 10.46
C LEU A 558 -19.47 0.88 9.07
N ALA A 559 -19.11 -0.40 8.99
CA ALA A 559 -18.90 -1.06 7.71
C ALA A 559 -19.36 -2.51 7.68
N VAL A 560 -19.87 -2.94 6.53
CA VAL A 560 -20.11 -4.34 6.15
C VAL A 560 -19.41 -4.58 4.82
N ILE A 561 -18.40 -5.46 4.82
CA ILE A 561 -17.57 -5.75 3.65
C ILE A 561 -17.58 -7.25 3.39
N GLY A 562 -17.96 -7.66 2.19
CA GLY A 562 -18.04 -9.06 1.80
C GLY A 562 -19.29 -9.41 0.98
N PRO A 563 -19.59 -10.71 0.78
CA PRO A 563 -20.84 -11.13 0.13
C PRO A 563 -22.03 -10.70 0.99
N LEU A 564 -23.04 -10.03 0.44
CA LEU A 564 -24.29 -9.69 1.14
C LEU A 564 -25.32 -10.85 1.05
N ASN A 565 -26.32 -10.89 1.93
CA ASN A 565 -27.42 -11.87 1.88
C ASN A 565 -28.77 -11.23 2.26
N GLU A 566 -29.86 -11.95 2.00
CA GLU A 566 -31.23 -11.51 2.29
C GLU A 566 -31.56 -11.50 3.78
N ASN A 567 -30.91 -12.36 4.57
CA ASN A 567 -31.09 -12.41 6.03
C ASN A 567 -30.63 -11.10 6.69
N GLY A 568 -29.60 -10.49 6.13
CA GLY A 568 -29.03 -9.22 6.54
C GLY A 568 -27.95 -9.36 7.58
N THR A 569 -26.99 -8.43 7.54
CA THR A 569 -25.94 -8.29 8.55
C THR A 569 -26.07 -6.95 9.24
N SER A 570 -26.05 -6.98 10.57
CA SER A 570 -26.15 -5.78 11.40
C SER A 570 -24.81 -5.46 12.04
N VAL A 571 -24.46 -4.19 12.05
CA VAL A 571 -23.33 -3.65 12.82
C VAL A 571 -23.83 -2.47 13.64
N THR A 572 -23.43 -2.38 14.91
CA THR A 572 -23.94 -1.39 15.86
C THR A 572 -22.77 -0.69 16.53
N ASN A 573 -22.79 0.63 16.59
CA ASN A 573 -21.78 1.35 17.37
C ASN A 573 -22.09 1.22 18.87
N GLY A 574 -21.10 1.49 19.74
CA GLY A 574 -21.29 1.42 21.19
C GLY A 574 -22.34 2.38 21.77
N ASN A 575 -22.96 3.23 20.95
CA ASN A 575 -23.90 4.27 21.34
C ASN A 575 -25.32 4.02 20.77
N GLY A 576 -25.59 2.86 20.15
CA GLY A 576 -26.93 2.44 19.75
C GLY A 576 -27.38 2.83 18.34
N VAL A 577 -26.51 3.42 17.50
CA VAL A 577 -26.76 3.51 16.05
C VAL A 577 -26.39 2.18 15.42
N SER A 578 -27.33 1.57 14.69
CA SER A 578 -27.08 0.33 13.94
C SER A 578 -27.34 0.52 12.45
N MET A 579 -26.56 -0.22 11.65
CA MET A 579 -26.77 -0.40 10.22
C MET A 579 -26.99 -1.88 9.93
N THR A 580 -28.15 -2.24 9.42
CA THR A 580 -28.42 -3.57 8.86
C THR A 580 -28.44 -3.50 7.35
N VAL A 581 -27.62 -4.32 6.70
CA VAL A 581 -27.47 -4.37 5.24
C VAL A 581 -27.95 -5.71 4.71
N ARG A 582 -28.82 -5.69 3.70
CA ARG A 582 -29.26 -6.86 2.93
C ARG A 582 -28.95 -6.66 1.46
N GLY A 583 -28.67 -7.76 0.75
CA GLY A 583 -28.34 -7.74 -0.68
C GLY A 583 -27.95 -9.13 -1.17
N GLN A 584 -27.55 -9.24 -2.43
CA GLN A 584 -27.18 -10.54 -3.04
C GLN A 584 -25.78 -10.56 -3.69
N THR A 585 -25.07 -9.43 -3.66
CA THR A 585 -23.75 -9.26 -4.31
C THR A 585 -22.64 -9.05 -3.28
N PHE A 586 -21.38 -9.13 -3.73
CA PHE A 586 -20.24 -8.71 -2.92
C PHE A 586 -20.13 -7.18 -2.92
N ALA A 587 -20.03 -6.57 -1.74
CA ALA A 587 -19.94 -5.13 -1.64
C ALA A 587 -19.11 -4.67 -0.42
N ALA A 588 -18.67 -3.42 -0.47
CA ALA A 588 -18.19 -2.67 0.68
C ALA A 588 -19.19 -1.54 0.97
N ILE A 589 -20.04 -1.75 1.99
CA ILE A 589 -20.99 -0.75 2.48
C ILE A 589 -20.38 -0.07 3.70
N THR A 590 -20.13 1.24 3.62
CA THR A 590 -19.50 2.01 4.69
C THR A 590 -20.30 3.27 4.99
N ILE A 591 -20.50 3.58 6.26
CA ILE A 591 -21.03 4.87 6.74
C ILE A 591 -20.00 5.52 7.64
N THR A 592 -19.68 6.79 7.43
CA THR A 592 -18.81 7.57 8.32
C THR A 592 -19.33 8.98 8.55
N ALA A 593 -19.19 9.49 9.78
CA ALA A 593 -19.44 10.91 10.06
C ALA A 593 -18.46 11.80 9.28
N ILE A 594 -18.97 12.85 8.63
CA ILE A 594 -18.17 13.79 7.82
C ILE A 594 -18.12 15.20 8.42
N THR A 595 -18.30 15.29 9.74
CA THR A 595 -18.21 16.56 10.46
C THR A 595 -16.79 16.82 10.96
N ARG A 596 -16.45 18.10 11.17
CA ARG A 596 -15.11 18.54 11.61
C ARG A 596 -14.88 18.31 13.11
N GLU A 597 -15.96 18.20 13.87
CA GLU A 597 -15.93 18.02 15.32
C GLU A 597 -15.78 16.53 15.68
N ALA A 598 -15.42 16.27 16.94
CA ALA A 598 -15.30 14.92 17.49
C ALA A 598 -16.66 14.18 17.65
N GLN A 599 -17.66 14.53 16.85
CA GLN A 599 -19.02 14.00 16.91
C GLN A 599 -19.04 12.51 16.55
N THR A 600 -19.85 11.75 17.28
CA THR A 600 -20.15 10.35 16.97
C THR A 600 -21.29 10.29 15.95
N LEU A 601 -21.58 9.12 15.38
CA LEU A 601 -22.76 8.95 14.51
C LEU A 601 -24.03 9.50 15.18
N ASN A 602 -24.24 9.22 16.46
CA ASN A 602 -25.40 9.68 17.22
C ASN A 602 -25.61 11.20 17.27
N THR A 603 -24.53 11.98 17.14
CA THR A 603 -24.55 13.44 17.29
C THR A 603 -24.21 14.18 16.01
N ALA A 604 -23.64 13.48 15.02
CA ALA A 604 -23.25 14.07 13.75
C ALA A 604 -24.48 14.30 12.87
N ASP A 605 -24.61 15.52 12.36
CA ASP A 605 -25.71 15.90 11.47
C ASP A 605 -25.53 15.39 10.03
N LYS A 606 -24.29 15.04 9.63
CA LYS A 606 -23.96 14.58 8.27
C LYS A 606 -23.05 13.36 8.27
N TRP A 607 -23.46 12.34 7.52
CA TRP A 607 -22.67 11.14 7.28
C TRP A 607 -22.49 10.89 5.77
N LEU A 608 -21.36 10.31 5.39
CA LEU A 608 -21.12 9.75 4.07
C LEU A 608 -21.44 8.25 4.10
N LEU A 609 -22.35 7.82 3.24
CA LEU A 609 -22.57 6.41 2.89
C LEU A 609 -21.92 6.13 1.54
N VAL A 610 -21.15 5.05 1.43
CA VAL A 610 -20.63 4.51 0.16
C VAL A 610 -21.11 3.08 0.01
N ALA A 611 -21.72 2.78 -1.14
CA ALA A 611 -22.12 1.45 -1.55
C ALA A 611 -21.21 0.97 -2.70
N GLY A 612 -20.06 0.42 -2.33
CA GLY A 612 -19.00 0.07 -3.28
C GLY A 612 -19.13 -1.35 -3.84
N GLY A 613 -19.20 -1.46 -5.16
CA GLY A 613 -19.19 -2.73 -5.90
C GLY A 613 -17.99 -2.87 -6.83
N ARG A 614 -18.13 -3.67 -7.89
CA ARG A 614 -17.12 -3.80 -8.95
C ARG A 614 -16.94 -2.51 -9.74
N THR A 615 -15.73 -2.28 -10.23
CA THR A 615 -15.39 -1.20 -11.15
C THR A 615 -14.53 -1.75 -12.27
N MET A 616 -14.81 -1.35 -13.51
CA MET A 616 -14.10 -1.81 -14.71
C MET A 616 -14.20 -0.78 -15.84
N ASN A 617 -13.36 -0.94 -16.86
CA ASN A 617 -13.58 -0.24 -18.13
C ASN A 617 -14.73 -0.91 -18.91
N THR A 618 -15.41 -0.13 -19.75
CA THR A 618 -16.41 -0.65 -20.68
C THR A 618 -15.78 -1.68 -21.63
N GLY A 619 -16.36 -2.89 -21.69
CA GLY A 619 -15.86 -3.98 -22.53
C GLY A 619 -14.57 -4.65 -22.04
N MET A 620 -14.21 -4.48 -20.77
CA MET A 620 -13.13 -5.25 -20.14
C MET A 620 -13.55 -6.73 -20.04
N GLU A 621 -12.67 -7.63 -20.50
CA GLU A 621 -12.89 -9.08 -20.49
C GLU A 621 -11.79 -9.78 -19.69
N TRP A 622 -12.17 -10.88 -19.03
CA TRP A 622 -11.26 -11.74 -18.29
C TRP A 622 -10.98 -13.04 -19.05
N GLN A 623 -9.86 -13.67 -18.70
CA GLN A 623 -9.52 -15.04 -19.11
C GLN A 623 -9.35 -15.94 -17.88
N ASP A 624 -9.27 -17.26 -18.11
CA ASP A 624 -8.99 -18.29 -17.10
C ASP A 624 -9.82 -18.12 -15.81
N GLY A 625 -11.14 -17.95 -15.96
CA GLY A 625 -12.05 -17.82 -14.81
C GLY A 625 -11.83 -16.57 -13.96
N GLY A 626 -11.32 -15.48 -14.54
CA GLY A 626 -11.07 -14.23 -13.81
C GLY A 626 -9.62 -14.03 -13.38
N ARG A 627 -8.75 -15.03 -13.61
CA ARG A 627 -7.35 -15.00 -13.18
C ARG A 627 -6.44 -14.20 -14.11
N GLY A 628 -6.97 -13.20 -14.79
CA GLY A 628 -6.22 -12.36 -15.73
C GLY A 628 -7.14 -11.62 -16.67
N LEU A 629 -6.63 -10.53 -17.24
CA LEU A 629 -7.35 -9.76 -18.25
C LEU A 629 -7.09 -10.33 -19.63
N LYS A 630 -8.16 -10.55 -20.39
CA LYS A 630 -8.11 -10.84 -21.81
C LYS A 630 -8.05 -9.53 -22.62
N THR A 631 -8.86 -8.55 -22.22
CA THR A 631 -8.86 -7.19 -22.78
C THR A 631 -9.02 -6.17 -21.66
N GLN A 632 -8.32 -5.04 -21.74
CA GLN A 632 -8.43 -3.96 -20.72
C GLN A 632 -9.74 -3.16 -20.83
N GLY A 633 -10.47 -3.27 -21.94
CA GLY A 633 -11.65 -2.43 -22.23
C GLY A 633 -11.28 -0.99 -22.63
N LYS A 634 -12.29 -0.12 -22.67
CA LYS A 634 -12.17 1.30 -23.06
C LYS A 634 -13.05 2.20 -22.18
N ALA A 635 -12.89 3.50 -22.34
CA ALA A 635 -13.75 4.49 -21.70
C ALA A 635 -15.24 4.29 -22.07
N PRO A 636 -16.16 4.66 -21.16
CA PRO A 636 -15.91 5.14 -19.81
C PRO A 636 -15.63 3.99 -18.82
N VAL A 637 -15.04 4.32 -17.66
CA VAL A 637 -15.16 3.50 -16.45
C VAL A 637 -16.64 3.34 -16.08
N ILE A 638 -17.03 2.11 -15.76
CA ILE A 638 -18.34 1.73 -15.26
C ILE A 638 -18.21 1.08 -13.88
N THR A 639 -19.21 1.28 -13.04
CA THR A 639 -19.28 0.70 -11.69
C THR A 639 -20.59 -0.05 -11.49
N GLU A 640 -20.55 -1.07 -10.65
CA GLU A 640 -21.71 -1.89 -10.28
C GLU A 640 -22.68 -1.09 -9.41
N ASN A 641 -23.96 -1.22 -9.73
CA ASN A 641 -25.07 -0.71 -8.93
C ASN A 641 -25.38 -1.69 -7.80
N ILE A 642 -24.93 -1.34 -6.60
CA ILE A 642 -25.23 -2.15 -5.41
C ILE A 642 -26.66 -1.86 -4.95
N ALA A 643 -27.56 -2.79 -5.23
CA ALA A 643 -28.94 -2.79 -4.75
C ALA A 643 -29.02 -3.30 -3.30
N ALA A 644 -28.49 -2.52 -2.34
CA ALA A 644 -28.52 -2.86 -0.93
C ALA A 644 -29.76 -2.28 -0.23
N ASP A 645 -30.49 -3.14 0.47
CA ASP A 645 -31.52 -2.73 1.42
C ASP A 645 -30.85 -2.39 2.75
N ILE A 646 -30.89 -1.12 3.13
CA ILE A 646 -30.25 -0.59 4.33
C ILE A 646 -31.32 -0.16 5.33
N GLU A 647 -31.21 -0.69 6.55
CA GLU A 647 -31.96 -0.25 7.72
C GLU A 647 -31.01 0.46 8.68
N LEU A 648 -31.31 1.72 9.01
CA LEU A 648 -30.61 2.47 10.05
C LEU A 648 -31.53 2.58 11.26
N THR A 649 -31.04 2.17 12.42
CA THR A 649 -31.73 2.33 13.72
C THR A 649 -30.92 3.22 14.66
N GLY A 650 -31.58 3.76 15.69
CA GLY A 650 -30.96 4.74 16.59
C GLY A 650 -30.77 6.11 15.93
N VAL A 651 -31.55 6.39 14.87
CA VAL A 651 -31.55 7.66 14.14
C VAL A 651 -32.97 8.23 14.09
N PRO A 652 -33.14 9.57 14.00
CA PRO A 652 -34.47 10.17 13.85
C PRO A 652 -35.20 9.63 12.62
N PRO A 653 -36.51 9.30 12.67
CA PRO A 653 -37.29 8.92 11.49
C PRO A 653 -37.39 10.01 10.40
N THR A 654 -36.97 11.23 10.73
CA THR A 654 -36.87 12.39 9.85
C THR A 654 -35.53 12.48 9.10
N THR A 655 -34.56 11.62 9.40
CA THR A 655 -33.26 11.49 8.70
C THR A 655 -33.45 11.37 7.19
N ARG A 656 -32.68 12.11 6.40
CA ARG A 656 -32.78 12.21 4.93
C ARG A 656 -31.56 11.61 4.26
N ILE A 657 -31.73 11.12 3.03
CA ILE A 657 -30.66 10.51 2.24
C ILE A 657 -30.65 11.15 0.86
N TYR A 658 -29.52 11.74 0.48
CA TYR A 658 -29.35 12.43 -0.80
C TYR A 658 -28.20 11.80 -1.60
N PRO A 659 -28.37 11.56 -2.92
CA PRO A 659 -27.27 11.16 -3.78
C PRO A 659 -26.21 12.26 -3.86
N ILE A 660 -24.96 11.85 -4.02
CA ILE A 660 -23.84 12.75 -4.29
C ILE A 660 -23.42 12.56 -5.77
N SER A 661 -23.24 13.65 -6.50
CA SER A 661 -22.80 13.66 -7.90
C SER A 661 -21.31 13.28 -8.06
N SER A 662 -20.81 13.24 -9.30
CA SER A 662 -19.41 12.95 -9.62
C SER A 662 -18.41 13.98 -9.06
N ASP A 663 -18.79 15.26 -8.97
CA ASP A 663 -17.94 16.33 -8.42
C ASP A 663 -18.03 16.45 -6.89
N GLY A 664 -18.90 15.65 -6.27
CA GLY A 664 -19.12 15.62 -4.82
C GLY A 664 -20.21 16.57 -4.33
N THR A 665 -20.96 17.25 -5.21
CA THR A 665 -22.11 18.07 -4.82
C THR A 665 -23.34 17.21 -4.48
N THR A 666 -24.20 17.69 -3.58
CA THR A 666 -25.39 16.95 -3.14
C THR A 666 -26.57 17.22 -4.05
N LEU A 667 -27.22 16.16 -4.55
CA LEU A 667 -28.45 16.25 -5.34
C LEU A 667 -29.67 16.37 -4.43
N ARG A 668 -29.88 17.58 -3.89
CA ARG A 668 -30.90 17.88 -2.86
C ARG A 668 -32.35 17.68 -3.32
N ASP A 669 -32.62 17.77 -4.62
CA ASP A 669 -33.94 17.53 -5.24
C ASP A 669 -34.23 16.03 -5.47
N LYS A 670 -33.26 15.16 -5.16
CA LYS A 670 -33.25 13.73 -5.45
C LYS A 670 -33.23 12.86 -4.19
N GLU A 671 -33.91 13.28 -3.11
CA GLU A 671 -33.98 12.49 -1.87
C GLU A 671 -34.41 11.05 -2.14
N LEU A 672 -33.69 10.06 -1.60
CA LEU A 672 -34.03 8.66 -1.78
C LEU A 672 -35.35 8.34 -1.07
N PRO A 673 -36.24 7.54 -1.70
CA PRO A 673 -37.41 7.00 -1.02
C PRO A 673 -36.99 6.19 0.21
N LYS A 674 -37.68 6.43 1.34
CA LYS A 674 -37.42 5.73 2.60
C LYS A 674 -38.73 5.38 3.31
N LYS A 675 -38.72 4.28 4.06
CA LYS A 675 -39.78 3.88 4.99
C LYS A 675 -39.33 4.20 6.42
N ARG A 676 -40.17 4.89 7.18
CA ARG A 676 -39.92 5.11 8.62
C ARG A 676 -40.14 3.80 9.38
N THR A 677 -39.29 3.52 10.34
CA THR A 677 -39.48 2.45 11.33
C THR A 677 -39.70 3.07 12.71
N GLY A 678 -40.06 2.26 13.71
CA GLY A 678 -40.28 2.77 15.06
C GLY A 678 -39.07 3.47 15.69
N ASN A 679 -37.85 3.12 15.26
CA ASN A 679 -36.59 3.67 15.79
C ASN A 679 -35.57 4.01 14.68
N GLY A 680 -36.04 4.43 13.49
CA GLY A 680 -35.14 4.72 12.38
C GLY A 680 -35.80 4.74 11.00
N ILE A 681 -35.02 4.34 9.99
CA ILE A 681 -35.41 4.38 8.57
C ILE A 681 -34.91 3.16 7.80
N LYS A 682 -35.62 2.80 6.73
CA LYS A 682 -35.25 1.80 5.72
C LYS A 682 -35.24 2.42 4.35
N PHE A 683 -34.22 2.15 3.56
CA PHE A 683 -34.11 2.61 2.17
C PHE A 683 -33.30 1.61 1.34
N ASN A 684 -33.33 1.77 0.03
CA ASN A 684 -32.59 0.93 -0.90
C ASN A 684 -31.68 1.81 -1.77
N THR A 685 -30.46 1.37 -2.05
CA THR A 685 -29.46 2.12 -2.83
C THR A 685 -29.55 1.90 -4.35
N GLN A 686 -30.40 0.99 -4.83
CA GLN A 686 -30.60 0.66 -6.23
C GLN A 686 -31.09 1.85 -7.05
N ASN A 687 -30.41 2.12 -8.17
CA ASN A 687 -30.83 3.09 -9.19
C ASN A 687 -31.10 4.51 -8.65
N ALA A 688 -30.54 4.84 -7.49
CA ALA A 688 -30.56 6.19 -6.96
C ALA A 688 -29.60 7.06 -7.78
N TYR A 689 -30.08 7.51 -8.95
CA TYR A 689 -29.46 8.58 -9.74
C TYR A 689 -28.04 8.29 -10.25
N LYS A 690 -27.73 7.00 -10.49
CA LYS A 690 -26.44 6.54 -11.04
C LYS A 690 -25.24 7.07 -10.22
N THR A 691 -25.25 6.77 -8.92
CA THR A 691 -24.14 7.07 -8.01
C THR A 691 -23.91 5.96 -7.00
N ILE A 692 -22.73 5.94 -6.39
CA ILE A 692 -22.34 4.95 -5.36
C ILE A 692 -22.24 5.56 -3.96
N TRP A 693 -22.38 6.87 -3.83
CA TRP A 693 -22.17 7.59 -2.56
C TRP A 693 -23.30 8.58 -2.26
N PHE A 694 -23.64 8.67 -0.97
CA PHE A 694 -24.83 9.34 -0.49
C PHE A 694 -24.52 10.15 0.77
N LEU A 695 -25.16 11.32 0.88
CA LEU A 695 -25.21 12.10 2.11
C LEU A 695 -26.40 11.60 2.93
N ILE A 696 -26.14 11.12 4.14
CA ILE A 696 -27.17 10.94 5.18
C ILE A 696 -27.16 12.20 6.03
N GLU A 697 -28.30 12.86 6.16
CA GLU A 697 -28.46 14.09 6.93
C GLU A 697 -29.50 13.92 8.03
N GLN A 698 -29.07 14.07 9.29
CA GLN A 698 -29.96 14.09 10.43
C GLN A 698 -30.44 15.53 10.67
N PRO A 699 -31.75 15.75 10.89
CA PRO A 699 -32.23 17.04 11.31
C PRO A 699 -31.73 17.35 12.73
N LYS A 700 -31.36 18.62 12.94
CA LYS A 700 -30.97 19.14 14.25
C LYS A 700 -32.14 19.24 15.21
#